data_AF-A0A2A2KAI1-F1
#
_entry.id   AF-A0A2A2KAI1-F1
#
_cell.length_a   1.000
_cell.length_b   1.000
_cell.length_c   1.000
_cell.angle_alpha   90.00
_cell.angle_beta   90.00
_cell.angle_gamma   90.00
#
_symmetry.space_group_name_H-M   'P 1'
#
loop_
_entity.id
_entity.type
_entity.pdbx_description
1 polymer ?
#
loop_
_entity_poly.entity_id
_entity_poly.type
_entity_poly.pdbx_seq_one_letter_code
_entity_poly.pdbx_strand_id
1 'polypeptide(L)'
;MKTPVKCATELIKICEQIAASRKEIFSMKMREKAIEVIGLVNSTETTDCDAQCEQLYEECVSSLLRIGEGPPQPELQLSVGAALFHSALGLHSPLRRDQFEQLEAEITLSTLPPSSQQFLSLRLPSLLDRLLLCQSSSHLHQRRAAFSWLLVVLQKVSLFSPQLYRPRLQHIQEAFCDGLTESNEFVQEISSRGLGTVYEMAGEELKKELVGTLLSAITEGRRITTKIEKDSVVFEENELGKAPDGSSLSTYKALCDLATDMNQPDLIYKFMQLAKHNATWNSKKGAAFGFGALLEHAREELEPYFGQLVPKIFRYRYDPDVKLQNAFKGIYNALTQNKKNVMDEFADEIAKELLSMITNKEWRVRESCCLALSDLLRGHDTLYIHSRLPEIFDIVLRLKDDVKESVRLAAERAAESVRRLIIRLSTSSNEAKSQAFLSQMLPVILNCATQSPIKVNKAFGLILIIELFKSSASQLKPHAAVLIPQLLESISDNESAVLNYLAARSNEAQLEALDDARASLARTSPMMSAVNDLLPQIDSSVLVAMQPRLSELLHSSVGVSTRSASAQFVTMLCLRAPQLLLDHRAQCDRMFHSIVPSLRDRNPSVRKQMAGTASHLAKFVSANEISNLMKTLAKDLVSDREDMKQGARHVLRSLSHNCPELLSNFSTQIVPYVFLGKCMQVEKGDEVAKKKQAEWEELWTEIVPSTNAAVRLYGNEIFDLGLSTLKESEIWSVRVQAAKMLEEAVRQLKGTLEANKAAEVIGLLLPLLSGRIWAGKESILITVRAILEANPSEFRKHWNEEIRNQVKTILQREASKKNKPYVTQAIQTAAVGAAALRDKEWAETVHNTAVNNVDRIVKGEAASSEEEMEALERQTINDKFLEANLLALVLLLQTYQGMYFIYIYYFGNVRRFLLIISCL
;
A
#
# COMPACT_ATOMS: atom_id res chain seq x y z
N MET A 1 -10.14 -90.43 20.11
CA MET A 1 -9.00 -89.50 20.01
C MET A 1 -8.86 -89.07 18.55
N LYS A 2 -9.17 -87.82 18.21
CA LYS A 2 -8.92 -87.28 16.85
C LYS A 2 -7.40 -87.29 16.62
N THR A 3 -6.95 -87.72 15.44
CA THR A 3 -5.53 -87.69 15.06
C THR A 3 -4.97 -86.25 15.14
N PRO A 4 -3.74 -86.04 15.64
CA PRO A 4 -3.15 -84.70 15.82
C PRO A 4 -3.17 -83.83 14.53
N VAL A 5 -3.08 -84.48 13.37
CA VAL A 5 -3.16 -83.84 12.05
C VAL A 5 -4.54 -83.23 11.78
N LYS A 6 -5.65 -83.87 12.21
CA LYS A 6 -7.00 -83.30 12.04
C LYS A 6 -7.19 -82.03 12.86
N CYS A 7 -6.62 -81.98 14.06
CA CYS A 7 -6.67 -80.77 14.90
C CYS A 7 -5.83 -79.64 14.30
N ALA A 8 -4.66 -79.97 13.75
CA ALA A 8 -3.79 -79.01 13.06
C ALA A 8 -4.47 -78.43 11.80
N THR A 9 -5.10 -79.27 10.98
CA THR A 9 -5.92 -78.85 9.82
C THR A 9 -7.11 -77.98 10.23
N GLU A 10 -7.84 -78.32 11.30
CA GLU A 10 -8.94 -77.48 11.82
C GLU A 10 -8.40 -76.11 12.28
N LEU A 11 -7.24 -76.06 12.93
CA LEU A 11 -6.60 -74.82 13.38
C LEU A 11 -6.16 -73.94 12.20
N ILE A 12 -5.54 -74.52 11.17
CA ILE A 12 -5.15 -73.80 9.95
C ILE A 12 -6.37 -73.13 9.32
N LYS A 13 -7.49 -73.83 9.20
CA LYS A 13 -8.73 -73.29 8.62
C LYS A 13 -9.31 -72.11 9.43
N ILE A 14 -9.27 -72.19 10.77
CA ILE A 14 -9.73 -71.10 11.63
C ILE A 14 -8.81 -69.87 11.48
N CYS A 15 -7.49 -70.09 11.51
CA CYS A 15 -6.51 -69.02 11.36
C CYS A 15 -6.57 -68.38 9.96
N GLU A 16 -6.79 -69.16 8.90
CA GLU A 16 -6.99 -68.68 7.53
C GLU A 16 -8.20 -67.75 7.45
N GLN A 17 -9.32 -68.16 8.05
CA GLN A 17 -10.53 -67.34 8.13
C GLN A 17 -10.30 -66.02 8.88
N ILE A 18 -9.52 -66.04 9.97
CA ILE A 18 -9.19 -64.82 10.73
C ILE A 18 -8.27 -63.91 9.90
N ALA A 19 -7.23 -64.46 9.28
CA ALA A 19 -6.25 -63.74 8.48
C ALA A 19 -6.89 -63.11 7.21
N ALA A 20 -7.77 -63.84 6.54
CA ALA A 20 -8.48 -63.37 5.34
C ALA A 20 -9.74 -62.52 5.65
N SER A 21 -10.20 -62.49 6.92
CA SER A 21 -11.42 -61.77 7.31
C SER A 21 -11.25 -60.25 7.25
N ARG A 22 -12.19 -59.60 6.56
CA ARG A 22 -12.33 -58.14 6.49
C ARG A 22 -13.18 -57.54 7.61
N LYS A 23 -13.68 -58.35 8.54
CA LYS A 23 -14.48 -57.84 9.67
C LYS A 23 -13.59 -56.99 10.58
N GLU A 24 -14.05 -55.79 10.95
CA GLU A 24 -13.35 -54.86 11.85
C GLU A 24 -13.10 -55.44 13.25
N ILE A 25 -13.76 -56.56 13.59
CA ILE A 25 -13.61 -57.31 14.84
C ILE A 25 -12.16 -57.81 15.04
N PHE A 26 -11.41 -58.04 13.96
CA PHE A 26 -10.02 -58.48 14.02
C PHE A 26 -9.07 -57.32 13.71
N SER A 27 -8.13 -57.04 14.62
CA SER A 27 -7.06 -56.05 14.40
C SER A 27 -5.98 -56.59 13.45
N MET A 28 -5.18 -55.70 12.84
CA MET A 28 -4.03 -56.13 12.01
C MET A 28 -3.08 -57.05 12.77
N LYS A 29 -2.77 -56.74 14.04
CA LYS A 29 -1.97 -57.61 14.92
C LYS A 29 -2.58 -59.01 15.11
N MET A 30 -3.90 -59.10 15.21
CA MET A 30 -4.59 -60.40 15.34
C MET A 30 -4.49 -61.22 14.05
N ARG A 31 -4.58 -60.57 12.88
CA ARG A 31 -4.37 -61.21 11.57
C ARG A 31 -2.93 -61.70 11.40
N GLU A 32 -1.95 -60.89 11.79
CA GLU A 32 -0.53 -61.27 11.81
C GLU A 32 -0.28 -62.48 12.71
N LYS A 33 -0.86 -62.50 13.92
CA LYS A 33 -0.74 -63.64 14.83
C LYS A 33 -1.40 -64.90 14.31
N ALA A 34 -2.54 -64.79 13.61
CA ALA A 34 -3.17 -65.93 12.95
C ALA A 34 -2.26 -66.51 11.83
N ILE A 35 -1.61 -65.65 11.06
CA ILE A 35 -0.63 -66.04 10.01
C ILE A 35 0.59 -66.72 10.63
N GLU A 36 1.13 -66.17 11.71
CA GLU A 36 2.26 -66.75 12.45
C GLU A 36 1.91 -68.14 12.98
N VAL A 37 0.70 -68.33 13.52
CA VAL A 37 0.21 -69.64 13.95
C VAL A 37 0.20 -70.63 12.78
N ILE A 38 -0.31 -70.27 11.59
CA ILE A 38 -0.29 -71.16 10.42
C ILE A 38 1.14 -71.56 10.05
N GLY A 39 2.08 -70.62 10.10
CA GLY A 39 3.51 -70.88 9.86
C GLY A 39 4.15 -71.81 10.90
N LEU A 40 3.63 -71.85 12.13
CA LEU A 40 4.14 -72.63 13.26
C LEU A 40 3.28 -73.85 13.61
N VAL A 41 2.34 -74.27 12.77
CA VAL A 41 1.57 -75.51 13.01
C VAL A 41 2.31 -76.74 12.48
N ASN A 42 3.13 -76.59 11.44
CA ASN A 42 3.87 -77.70 10.84
C ASN A 42 4.91 -78.28 11.81
N SER A 43 4.78 -79.55 12.23
CA SER A 43 5.62 -80.21 13.25
C SER A 43 6.49 -81.35 12.70
N THR A 44 6.95 -81.27 11.45
CA THR A 44 7.76 -82.33 10.81
C THR A 44 9.07 -82.59 11.58
N GLU A 45 9.23 -83.75 12.22
CA GLU A 45 10.52 -84.38 12.55
C GLU A 45 10.97 -85.25 11.37
N THR A 46 12.21 -85.08 10.92
CA THR A 46 12.78 -85.88 9.82
C THR A 46 13.04 -87.31 10.27
N THR A 47 12.34 -88.31 9.69
CA THR A 47 12.93 -89.48 8.98
C THR A 47 11.91 -90.48 8.42
N ASP A 48 10.64 -90.43 8.80
CA ASP A 48 9.62 -91.25 8.14
C ASP A 48 8.73 -90.40 7.25
N CYS A 49 8.45 -90.89 6.05
CA CYS A 49 7.43 -90.36 5.15
C CYS A 49 6.05 -90.58 5.76
N ASP A 50 5.77 -89.93 6.88
CA ASP A 50 4.40 -89.71 7.32
C ASP A 50 3.80 -88.77 6.27
N ALA A 51 3.12 -89.35 5.29
CA ALA A 51 2.36 -88.63 4.27
C ALA A 51 1.47 -87.53 4.90
N GLN A 52 1.10 -87.71 6.18
CA GLN A 52 0.35 -86.76 6.98
C GLN A 52 1.12 -85.48 7.34
N CYS A 53 2.43 -85.56 7.58
CA CYS A 53 3.28 -84.39 7.88
C CYS A 53 3.57 -83.57 6.61
N GLU A 54 3.81 -84.24 5.48
CA GLU A 54 3.94 -83.56 4.18
C GLU A 54 2.62 -82.92 3.74
N GLN A 55 1.50 -83.62 3.97
CA GLN A 55 0.16 -83.09 3.75
C GLN A 55 -0.11 -81.85 4.60
N LEU A 56 0.39 -81.80 5.84
CA LEU A 56 0.25 -80.64 6.72
C LEU A 56 1.10 -79.45 6.25
N TYR A 57 2.33 -79.69 5.79
CA TYR A 57 3.15 -78.65 5.17
C TYR A 57 2.48 -78.05 3.93
N GLU A 58 1.97 -78.90 3.03
CA GLU A 58 1.24 -78.44 1.85
C GLU A 58 -0.05 -77.70 2.20
N GLU A 59 -0.74 -78.10 3.26
CA GLU A 59 -1.92 -77.38 3.76
C GLU A 59 -1.55 -76.00 4.34
N CYS A 60 -0.46 -75.90 5.11
CA CYS A 60 0.07 -74.61 5.60
C CYS A 60 0.46 -73.68 4.45
N VAL A 61 1.26 -74.15 3.49
CA VAL A 61 1.74 -73.32 2.38
C VAL A 61 0.58 -72.91 1.48
N SER A 62 -0.33 -73.83 1.13
CA SER A 62 -1.50 -73.48 0.31
C SER A 62 -2.43 -72.48 1.00
N SER A 63 -2.65 -72.61 2.32
CA SER A 63 -3.41 -71.64 3.11
C SER A 63 -2.77 -70.25 3.12
N LEU A 64 -1.45 -70.18 3.33
CA LEU A 64 -0.68 -68.92 3.29
C LEU A 64 -0.71 -68.25 1.91
N LEU A 65 -0.63 -69.02 0.82
CA LEU A 65 -0.73 -68.49 -0.54
C LEU A 65 -2.13 -67.97 -0.87
N ARG A 66 -3.20 -68.60 -0.35
CA ARG A 66 -4.59 -68.12 -0.51
C ARG A 66 -4.86 -66.81 0.21
N ILE A 67 -4.16 -66.53 1.32
CA ILE A 67 -4.26 -65.23 2.00
C ILE A 67 -3.81 -64.08 1.07
N GLY A 68 -2.96 -64.35 0.08
CA GLY A 68 -2.58 -63.39 -0.97
C GLY A 68 -3.61 -63.17 -2.07
N GLU A 69 -4.67 -63.99 -2.16
CA GLU A 69 -5.75 -63.84 -3.14
C GLU A 69 -6.78 -62.77 -2.70
N GLY A 70 -6.70 -62.30 -1.46
CA GLY A 70 -7.52 -61.20 -0.95
C GLY A 70 -7.12 -59.81 -1.50
N PRO A 71 -7.88 -58.76 -1.17
CA PRO A 71 -7.58 -57.38 -1.56
C PRO A 71 -6.23 -56.93 -0.95
N PRO A 72 -5.57 -55.92 -1.53
CA PRO A 72 -4.19 -55.59 -1.17
C PRO A 72 -4.08 -55.07 0.27
N GLN A 73 -3.49 -55.88 1.15
CA GLN A 73 -3.02 -55.50 2.48
C GLN A 73 -1.50 -55.68 2.52
N PRO A 74 -0.72 -54.67 2.07
CA PRO A 74 0.69 -54.85 1.74
C PRO A 74 1.55 -55.25 2.96
N GLU A 75 1.23 -54.67 4.12
CA GLU A 75 1.89 -54.93 5.40
C GLU A 75 1.64 -56.37 5.89
N LEU A 76 0.43 -56.88 5.69
CA LEU A 76 0.07 -58.25 6.08
C LEU A 76 0.85 -59.28 5.25
N GLN A 77 1.12 -58.99 3.97
CA GLN A 77 1.86 -59.89 3.09
C GLN A 77 3.34 -60.03 3.48
N LEU A 78 3.92 -59.05 4.16
CA LEU A 78 5.27 -59.20 4.74
C LEU A 78 5.28 -60.27 5.84
N SER A 79 4.22 -60.30 6.68
CA SER A 79 4.04 -61.32 7.71
C SER A 79 3.74 -62.71 7.13
N VAL A 80 3.00 -62.78 6.02
CA VAL A 80 2.81 -64.05 5.26
C VAL A 80 4.16 -64.57 4.73
N GLY A 81 5.01 -63.69 4.19
CA GLY A 81 6.36 -64.06 3.75
C GLY A 81 7.21 -64.68 4.87
N ALA A 82 7.15 -64.11 6.08
CA ALA A 82 7.83 -64.68 7.24
C ALA A 82 7.24 -66.04 7.64
N ALA A 83 5.91 -66.18 7.68
CA ALA A 83 5.25 -67.44 8.02
C ALA A 83 5.52 -68.57 7.02
N LEU A 84 5.66 -68.26 5.73
CA LEU A 84 6.06 -69.22 4.69
C LEU A 84 7.46 -69.79 4.96
N PHE A 85 8.40 -68.93 5.36
CA PHE A 85 9.74 -69.35 5.78
C PHE A 85 9.70 -70.25 7.04
N HIS A 86 8.93 -69.85 8.05
CA HIS A 86 8.77 -70.65 9.28
C HIS A 86 8.10 -72.00 9.03
N SER A 87 7.10 -72.05 8.14
CA SER A 87 6.42 -73.29 7.75
C SER A 87 7.36 -74.27 7.07
N ALA A 88 8.28 -73.76 6.23
CA ALA A 88 9.29 -74.58 5.57
C ALA A 88 10.32 -75.18 6.53
N LEU A 89 10.71 -74.43 7.58
CA LEU A 89 11.65 -74.91 8.61
C LEU A 89 11.02 -75.89 9.62
N GLY A 90 9.70 -75.83 9.83
CA GLY A 90 9.00 -76.73 10.74
C GLY A 90 9.49 -76.60 12.19
N LEU A 91 10.00 -77.67 12.78
CA LEU A 91 10.54 -77.66 14.16
C LEU A 91 11.81 -76.83 14.31
N HIS A 92 12.55 -76.63 13.22
CA HIS A 92 13.78 -75.82 13.19
C HIS A 92 13.50 -74.32 12.98
N SER A 93 12.23 -73.90 13.09
CA SER A 93 11.86 -72.51 13.01
C SER A 93 12.45 -71.72 14.19
N PRO A 94 13.10 -70.56 13.97
CA PRO A 94 13.66 -69.74 15.05
C PRO A 94 12.63 -69.23 16.06
N LEU A 95 11.34 -69.26 15.75
CA LEU A 95 10.26 -68.91 16.67
C LEU A 95 9.90 -70.04 17.65
N ARG A 96 10.36 -71.27 17.38
CA ARG A 96 10.18 -72.45 18.25
C ARG A 96 11.40 -72.77 19.10
N ARG A 97 12.49 -72.02 18.93
CA ARG A 97 13.70 -72.17 19.73
C ARG A 97 13.40 -71.93 21.20
N ASP A 98 14.15 -72.58 22.08
CA ASP A 98 14.19 -72.15 23.47
C ASP A 98 14.87 -70.78 23.53
N GLN A 99 14.11 -69.77 23.95
CA GLN A 99 14.57 -68.39 23.99
C GLN A 99 15.69 -68.16 25.00
N PHE A 100 15.85 -69.07 25.95
CA PHE A 100 16.87 -69.01 27.00
C PHE A 100 18.16 -69.76 26.63
N GLU A 101 18.12 -70.69 25.66
CA GLU A 101 19.27 -71.53 25.31
C GLU A 101 19.93 -71.21 23.96
N GLN A 102 19.20 -70.65 22.99
CA GLN A 102 19.72 -70.41 21.64
C GLN A 102 19.28 -69.05 21.09
N LEU A 103 20.16 -68.31 20.43
CA LEU A 103 19.83 -67.06 19.72
C LEU A 103 19.31 -67.34 18.30
N GLU A 104 18.46 -66.47 17.75
CA GLU A 104 17.92 -66.61 16.36
C GLU A 104 19.03 -66.66 15.30
N ALA A 105 20.15 -65.95 15.52
CA ALA A 105 21.28 -65.91 14.59
C ALA A 105 22.14 -67.20 14.60
N GLU A 106 22.00 -68.06 15.62
CA GLU A 106 22.77 -69.30 15.76
C GLU A 106 22.14 -70.47 14.99
N ILE A 107 20.88 -70.32 14.56
CA ILE A 107 20.13 -71.30 13.76
C ILE A 107 20.47 -71.08 12.28
N THR A 108 21.45 -71.83 11.79
CA THR A 108 21.89 -71.85 10.39
C THR A 108 21.83 -73.26 9.85
N LEU A 109 21.87 -73.42 8.53
CA LEU A 109 21.84 -74.77 7.93
C LEU A 109 22.95 -75.67 8.49
N SER A 110 24.14 -75.12 8.76
CA SER A 110 25.28 -75.87 9.30
C SER A 110 25.11 -76.35 10.74
N THR A 111 24.23 -75.74 11.53
CA THR A 111 24.05 -76.09 12.96
C THR A 111 22.97 -77.15 13.19
N LEU A 112 22.25 -77.56 12.14
CA LEU A 112 21.17 -78.55 12.22
C LEU A 112 21.66 -80.00 12.02
N PRO A 113 20.90 -81.02 12.45
CA PRO A 113 21.22 -82.42 12.19
C PRO A 113 21.31 -82.74 10.68
N PRO A 114 22.22 -83.64 10.23
CA PRO A 114 22.50 -83.88 8.82
C PRO A 114 21.27 -84.35 8.02
N SER A 115 20.35 -85.11 8.64
CA SER A 115 19.07 -85.50 8.04
C SER A 115 18.15 -84.31 7.75
N SER A 116 18.11 -83.33 8.66
CA SER A 116 17.37 -82.07 8.49
C SER A 116 18.04 -81.13 7.49
N GLN A 117 19.38 -81.13 7.41
CA GLN A 117 20.11 -80.35 6.41
C GLN A 117 19.77 -80.81 4.99
N GLN A 118 19.80 -82.11 4.73
CA GLN A 118 19.48 -82.66 3.41
C GLN A 118 18.04 -82.33 3.00
N PHE A 119 17.10 -82.48 3.92
CA PHE A 119 15.69 -82.19 3.68
C PHE A 119 15.43 -80.69 3.41
N LEU A 120 15.95 -79.80 4.26
CA LEU A 120 15.77 -78.35 4.10
C LEU A 120 16.52 -77.80 2.86
N SER A 121 17.62 -78.44 2.47
CA SER A 121 18.35 -78.11 1.23
C SER A 121 17.55 -78.37 -0.05
N LEU A 122 16.46 -79.14 0.03
CA LEU A 122 15.52 -79.34 -1.08
C LEU A 122 14.25 -78.48 -0.90
N ARG A 123 13.72 -78.39 0.32
CA ARG A 123 12.44 -77.71 0.61
C ARG A 123 12.49 -76.20 0.45
N LEU A 124 13.50 -75.51 0.99
CA LEU A 124 13.60 -74.04 0.89
C LEU A 124 13.82 -73.57 -0.56
N PRO A 125 14.68 -74.22 -1.35
CA PRO A 125 14.76 -73.98 -2.78
C PRO A 125 13.43 -74.19 -3.53
N SER A 126 12.69 -75.27 -3.23
CA SER A 126 11.37 -75.54 -3.82
C SER A 126 10.35 -74.45 -3.47
N LEU A 127 10.39 -73.90 -2.24
CA LEU A 127 9.57 -72.77 -1.85
C LEU A 127 9.89 -71.51 -2.67
N LEU A 128 11.17 -71.20 -2.88
CA LEU A 128 11.58 -70.06 -3.73
C LEU A 128 11.08 -70.23 -5.17
N ASP A 129 11.19 -71.43 -5.75
CA ASP A 129 10.66 -71.73 -7.09
C ASP A 129 9.13 -71.55 -7.14
N ARG A 130 8.42 -71.99 -6.10
CA ARG A 130 6.96 -71.80 -6.00
C ARG A 130 6.57 -70.33 -5.93
N LEU A 131 7.33 -69.50 -5.21
CA LEU A 131 7.09 -68.05 -5.13
C LEU A 131 7.38 -67.33 -6.45
N LEU A 132 8.43 -67.72 -7.17
CA LEU A 132 8.71 -67.23 -8.52
C LEU A 132 7.57 -67.56 -9.49
N LEU A 133 6.98 -68.75 -9.39
CA LEU A 133 5.80 -69.12 -10.18
C LEU A 133 4.55 -68.29 -9.83
N CYS A 134 4.35 -67.95 -8.55
CA CYS A 134 3.22 -67.11 -8.11
C CYS A 134 3.25 -65.70 -8.73
N GLN A 135 4.41 -65.20 -9.15
CA GLN A 135 4.53 -63.91 -9.85
C GLN A 135 3.97 -63.96 -11.29
N SER A 136 3.84 -65.15 -11.86
CA SER A 136 3.18 -65.36 -13.16
C SER A 136 1.70 -65.73 -13.02
N SER A 137 1.13 -65.65 -11.82
CA SER A 137 -0.28 -66.00 -11.58
C SER A 137 -1.23 -65.07 -12.34
N SER A 138 -2.35 -65.63 -12.82
CA SER A 138 -3.45 -64.87 -13.43
C SER A 138 -4.20 -64.00 -12.43
N HIS A 139 -4.08 -64.30 -11.12
CA HIS A 139 -4.73 -63.58 -10.05
C HIS A 139 -3.93 -62.35 -9.60
N LEU A 140 -4.42 -61.14 -9.92
CA LEU A 140 -3.72 -59.86 -9.71
C LEU A 140 -3.17 -59.67 -8.29
N HIS A 141 -3.97 -59.96 -7.26
CA HIS A 141 -3.54 -59.74 -5.88
C HIS A 141 -2.46 -60.73 -5.42
N GLN A 142 -2.54 -61.97 -5.90
CA GLN A 142 -1.59 -63.02 -5.54
C GLN A 142 -0.24 -62.75 -6.20
N ARG A 143 -0.26 -62.31 -7.47
CA ARG A 143 0.92 -61.81 -8.18
C ARG A 143 1.62 -60.68 -7.42
N ARG A 144 0.86 -59.67 -6.96
CA ARG A 144 1.41 -58.54 -6.21
C ARG A 144 1.96 -58.95 -4.84
N ALA A 145 1.28 -59.85 -4.13
CA ALA A 145 1.72 -60.38 -2.84
C ALA A 145 3.02 -61.21 -2.96
N ALA A 146 3.21 -61.91 -4.08
CA ALA A 146 4.38 -62.75 -4.33
C ALA A 146 5.71 -61.98 -4.29
N PHE A 147 5.75 -60.70 -4.67
CA PHE A 147 6.95 -59.87 -4.53
C PHE A 147 7.34 -59.63 -3.07
N SER A 148 6.35 -59.39 -2.20
CA SER A 148 6.55 -59.25 -0.76
C SER A 148 7.03 -60.55 -0.12
N TRP A 149 6.42 -61.67 -0.52
CA TRP A 149 6.83 -63.00 -0.04
C TRP A 149 8.25 -63.33 -0.46
N LEU A 150 8.58 -63.11 -1.75
CA LEU A 150 9.91 -63.38 -2.28
C LEU A 150 10.98 -62.54 -1.56
N LEU A 151 10.73 -61.25 -1.33
CA LEU A 151 11.67 -60.38 -0.62
C LEU A 151 11.96 -60.88 0.80
N VAL A 152 10.91 -61.15 1.58
CA VAL A 152 11.05 -61.58 2.99
C VAL A 152 11.70 -62.95 3.09
N VAL A 153 11.27 -63.91 2.26
CA VAL A 153 11.86 -65.25 2.23
C VAL A 153 13.31 -65.19 1.78
N LEU A 154 13.65 -64.39 0.77
CA LEU A 154 15.04 -64.20 0.32
C LEU A 154 15.94 -63.65 1.44
N GLN A 155 15.49 -62.60 2.13
CA GLN A 155 16.24 -62.01 3.26
C GLN A 155 16.44 -62.98 4.42
N LYS A 156 15.45 -63.83 4.71
CA LYS A 156 15.56 -64.84 5.77
C LYS A 156 16.41 -66.04 5.34
N VAL A 157 16.26 -66.53 4.12
CA VAL A 157 17.09 -67.60 3.54
C VAL A 157 18.55 -67.16 3.42
N SER A 158 18.81 -65.88 3.12
CA SER A 158 20.18 -65.38 3.01
C SER A 158 20.95 -65.38 4.33
N LEU A 159 20.25 -65.16 5.44
CA LEU A 159 20.81 -65.29 6.79
C LEU A 159 21.02 -66.77 7.18
N PHE A 160 20.19 -67.67 6.64
CA PHE A 160 20.20 -69.10 6.98
C PHE A 160 21.28 -69.91 6.25
N SER A 161 21.47 -69.72 4.94
CA SER A 161 22.61 -70.25 4.19
C SER A 161 22.75 -69.65 2.78
N PRO A 162 23.94 -69.15 2.40
CA PRO A 162 24.22 -68.64 1.05
C PRO A 162 24.00 -69.65 -0.10
N GLN A 163 24.12 -70.94 0.17
CA GLN A 163 24.08 -71.98 -0.87
C GLN A 163 22.66 -72.21 -1.41
N LEU A 164 21.63 -71.82 -0.66
CA LEU A 164 20.23 -72.12 -0.99
C LEU A 164 19.62 -71.18 -2.05
N TYR A 165 20.14 -69.95 -2.17
CA TYR A 165 19.62 -68.94 -3.11
C TYR A 165 20.55 -68.63 -4.29
N ARG A 166 21.88 -68.85 -4.16
CA ARG A 166 22.88 -68.51 -5.20
C ARG A 166 22.52 -69.02 -6.61
N PRO A 167 22.08 -70.28 -6.81
CA PRO A 167 21.72 -70.77 -8.14
C PRO A 167 20.50 -70.09 -8.78
N ARG A 168 19.69 -69.39 -7.98
CA ARG A 168 18.43 -68.75 -8.39
C ARG A 168 18.55 -67.22 -8.44
N LEU A 169 19.71 -66.66 -8.13
CA LEU A 169 19.89 -65.22 -7.95
C LEU A 169 19.52 -64.42 -9.21
N GLN A 170 19.81 -64.97 -10.39
CA GLN A 170 19.45 -64.38 -11.68
C GLN A 170 17.93 -64.39 -11.91
N HIS A 171 17.23 -65.51 -11.70
CA HIS A 171 15.77 -65.57 -11.84
C HIS A 171 15.05 -64.69 -10.81
N ILE A 172 15.60 -64.56 -9.59
CA ILE A 172 15.10 -63.65 -8.56
C ILE A 172 15.29 -62.19 -8.97
N GLN A 173 16.41 -61.89 -9.64
CA GLN A 173 16.63 -60.56 -10.20
C GLN A 173 15.61 -60.24 -11.29
N GLU A 174 15.41 -61.14 -12.26
CA GLU A 174 14.43 -61.00 -13.35
C GLU A 174 13.03 -60.78 -12.79
N ALA A 175 12.64 -61.57 -11.80
CA ALA A 175 11.40 -61.38 -11.05
C ALA A 175 11.24 -59.96 -10.49
N PHE A 176 12.24 -59.43 -9.77
CA PHE A 176 12.15 -58.07 -9.26
C PHE A 176 12.25 -57.00 -10.37
N CYS A 177 12.86 -57.29 -11.52
CA CYS A 177 12.78 -56.41 -12.69
C CYS A 177 11.35 -56.34 -13.23
N ASP A 178 10.68 -57.48 -13.35
CA ASP A 178 9.28 -57.54 -13.79
C ASP A 178 8.37 -56.78 -12.81
N GLY A 179 8.64 -56.89 -11.50
CA GLY A 179 7.93 -56.13 -10.46
C GLY A 179 8.12 -54.60 -10.55
N LEU A 180 9.17 -54.09 -11.20
CA LEU A 180 9.31 -52.65 -11.49
C LEU A 180 8.36 -52.17 -12.60
N THR A 181 7.86 -53.09 -13.43
CA THR A 181 6.93 -52.77 -14.53
C THR A 181 5.47 -52.78 -14.11
N GLU A 182 5.17 -53.24 -12.89
CA GLU A 182 3.83 -53.24 -12.30
C GLU A 182 3.32 -51.81 -12.04
N SER A 183 1.99 -51.60 -12.07
CA SER A 183 1.40 -50.27 -11.84
C SER A 183 1.36 -49.84 -10.37
N ASN A 184 1.60 -50.74 -9.43
CA ASN A 184 1.42 -50.49 -8.00
C ASN A 184 2.72 -49.96 -7.35
N GLU A 185 2.66 -48.78 -6.74
CA GLU A 185 3.81 -48.10 -6.11
C GLU A 185 4.48 -48.94 -5.01
N PHE A 186 3.71 -49.66 -4.19
CA PHE A 186 4.25 -50.53 -3.15
C PHE A 186 4.99 -51.74 -3.74
N VAL A 187 4.49 -52.35 -4.82
CA VAL A 187 5.17 -53.46 -5.50
C VAL A 187 6.47 -52.99 -6.16
N GLN A 188 6.48 -51.81 -6.77
CA GLN A 188 7.69 -51.20 -7.31
C GLN A 188 8.72 -50.92 -6.19
N GLU A 189 8.26 -50.50 -5.00
CA GLU A 189 9.09 -50.29 -3.82
C GLU A 189 9.72 -51.60 -3.32
N ILE A 190 8.91 -52.65 -3.08
CA ILE A 190 9.36 -53.98 -2.67
C ILE A 190 10.33 -54.56 -3.68
N SER A 191 10.06 -54.40 -4.97
CA SER A 191 10.92 -54.88 -6.05
C SER A 191 12.25 -54.14 -6.10
N SER A 192 12.25 -52.82 -5.86
CA SER A 192 13.48 -52.05 -5.70
C SER A 192 14.31 -52.48 -4.50
N ARG A 193 13.67 -52.77 -3.36
CA ARG A 193 14.36 -53.29 -2.16
C ARG A 193 14.93 -54.69 -2.44
N GLY A 194 14.21 -55.51 -3.18
CA GLY A 194 14.66 -56.82 -3.67
C GLY A 194 15.90 -56.73 -4.54
N LEU A 195 15.93 -55.84 -5.52
CA LEU A 195 17.11 -55.61 -6.36
C LEU A 195 18.33 -55.12 -5.57
N GLY A 196 18.12 -54.22 -4.60
CA GLY A 196 19.20 -53.79 -3.70
C GLY A 196 19.76 -54.94 -2.87
N THR A 197 18.88 -55.77 -2.31
CA THR A 197 19.23 -56.97 -1.55
C THR A 197 20.01 -57.98 -2.42
N VAL A 198 19.54 -58.23 -3.65
CA VAL A 198 20.21 -59.10 -4.64
C VAL A 198 21.59 -58.56 -5.03
N TYR A 199 21.73 -57.25 -5.20
CA TYR A 199 22.99 -56.60 -5.53
C TYR A 199 24.02 -56.72 -4.41
N GLU A 200 23.61 -56.54 -3.15
CA GLU A 200 24.47 -56.75 -1.98
C GLU A 200 24.96 -58.21 -1.86
N MET A 201 24.12 -59.17 -2.26
CA MET A 201 24.41 -60.60 -2.21
C MET A 201 25.23 -61.12 -3.39
N ALA A 202 25.46 -60.31 -4.43
CA ALA A 202 26.19 -60.68 -5.64
C ALA A 202 27.72 -60.45 -5.53
N GLY A 203 28.52 -61.34 -6.13
CA GLY A 203 29.97 -61.13 -6.32
C GLY A 203 30.30 -60.11 -7.41
N GLU A 204 31.54 -59.61 -7.50
CA GLU A 204 31.90 -58.52 -8.43
C GLU A 204 31.66 -58.83 -9.91
N GLU A 205 31.90 -60.07 -10.36
CA GLU A 205 31.62 -60.47 -11.75
C GLU A 205 30.11 -60.53 -12.02
N LEU A 206 29.32 -61.11 -11.09
CA LEU A 206 27.86 -61.13 -11.19
C LEU A 206 27.28 -59.71 -11.14
N LYS A 207 27.83 -58.78 -10.34
CA LYS A 207 27.32 -57.39 -10.28
C LYS A 207 27.33 -56.70 -11.64
N LYS A 208 28.37 -56.92 -12.44
CA LYS A 208 28.47 -56.37 -13.81
C LYS A 208 27.42 -56.97 -14.74
N GLU A 209 27.20 -58.28 -14.66
CA GLU A 209 26.20 -58.99 -15.46
C GLU A 209 24.77 -58.62 -15.04
N LEU A 210 24.48 -58.57 -13.74
CA LEU A 210 23.20 -58.15 -13.16
C LEU A 210 22.85 -56.72 -13.59
N VAL A 211 23.82 -55.79 -13.59
CA VAL A 211 23.61 -54.41 -14.07
C VAL A 211 23.31 -54.38 -15.57
N GLY A 212 23.98 -55.21 -16.38
CA GLY A 212 23.70 -55.37 -17.82
C GLY A 212 22.29 -55.89 -18.12
N THR A 213 21.84 -56.91 -17.40
CA THR A 213 20.47 -57.46 -17.54
C THR A 213 19.40 -56.45 -17.11
N LEU A 214 19.63 -55.73 -16.00
CA LEU A 214 18.75 -54.65 -15.54
C LEU A 214 18.63 -53.52 -16.57
N LEU A 215 19.77 -53.13 -17.18
CA LEU A 215 19.82 -52.13 -18.23
C LEU A 215 19.01 -52.58 -19.46
N SER A 216 19.16 -53.82 -19.92
CA SER A 216 18.39 -54.33 -21.06
C SER A 216 16.88 -54.37 -20.79
N ALA A 217 16.43 -54.84 -19.62
CA ALA A 217 15.02 -54.94 -19.26
C ALA A 217 14.32 -53.57 -19.18
N ILE A 218 15.03 -52.54 -18.72
CA ILE A 218 14.52 -51.16 -18.61
C ILE A 218 14.58 -50.43 -19.96
N THR A 219 15.58 -50.73 -20.80
CA THR A 219 15.76 -50.05 -22.09
C THR A 219 14.88 -50.63 -23.20
N GLU A 220 14.60 -51.94 -23.19
CA GLU A 220 13.78 -52.61 -24.22
C GLU A 220 12.28 -52.63 -23.90
N GLY A 221 11.88 -52.36 -22.65
CA GLY A 221 10.47 -52.28 -22.25
C GLY A 221 9.67 -53.54 -22.61
N ARG A 222 10.03 -54.70 -22.06
CA ARG A 222 9.23 -55.93 -22.24
C ARG A 222 7.83 -55.74 -21.65
N ARG A 223 6.85 -55.44 -22.50
CA ARG A 223 5.42 -55.57 -22.17
C ARG A 223 5.05 -57.04 -22.20
N ILE A 224 4.80 -57.63 -21.04
CA ILE A 224 4.11 -58.93 -20.97
C ILE A 224 2.65 -58.70 -21.42
N THR A 225 2.32 -59.15 -22.63
CA THR A 225 0.93 -59.28 -23.09
C THR A 225 0.32 -60.52 -22.45
N THR A 226 -0.20 -60.39 -21.22
CA THR A 226 -1.13 -61.38 -20.66
C THR A 226 -2.45 -61.32 -21.45
N LYS A 227 -2.84 -62.43 -22.08
CA LYS A 227 -4.14 -62.58 -22.74
C LYS A 227 -5.25 -62.35 -21.71
N ILE A 228 -6.06 -61.32 -21.94
CA ILE A 228 -7.19 -60.95 -21.10
C ILE A 228 -8.41 -61.77 -21.52
N GLU A 229 -8.94 -62.62 -20.63
CA GLU A 229 -10.31 -63.14 -20.74
C GLU A 229 -11.31 -62.10 -20.23
N LYS A 230 -12.53 -62.15 -20.78
CA LYS A 230 -13.45 -61.02 -21.00
C LYS A 230 -14.17 -60.40 -19.78
N ASP A 231 -13.88 -60.76 -18.53
CA ASP A 231 -14.70 -60.33 -17.38
C ASP A 231 -13.95 -59.75 -16.16
N SER A 232 -12.83 -59.04 -16.36
CA SER A 232 -12.29 -58.17 -15.29
C SER A 232 -12.49 -56.70 -15.63
N VAL A 233 -13.08 -55.95 -14.71
CA VAL A 233 -13.30 -54.49 -14.81
C VAL A 233 -11.93 -53.81 -14.67
N VAL A 234 -11.40 -53.26 -15.77
CA VAL A 234 -10.00 -52.82 -15.91
C VAL A 234 -9.70 -51.42 -15.35
N PHE A 235 -10.69 -50.66 -14.86
CA PHE A 235 -10.42 -49.32 -14.34
C PHE A 235 -11.29 -49.00 -13.12
N GLU A 236 -10.67 -48.76 -11.95
CA GLU A 236 -11.30 -47.96 -10.91
C GLU A 236 -11.23 -46.49 -11.35
N GLU A 237 -12.40 -45.88 -11.54
CA GLU A 237 -12.56 -44.45 -11.78
C GLU A 237 -12.04 -43.67 -10.56
N ASN A 238 -10.77 -43.24 -10.60
CA ASN A 238 -10.24 -41.98 -10.02
C ASN A 238 -8.69 -41.91 -9.91
N GLU A 239 -7.91 -42.85 -10.45
CA GLU A 239 -6.42 -42.76 -10.43
C GLU A 239 -5.78 -42.07 -11.65
N LEU A 240 -6.57 -41.58 -12.60
CA LEU A 240 -6.08 -40.85 -13.77
C LEU A 240 -6.31 -39.34 -13.64
N GLY A 241 -5.51 -38.70 -12.79
CA GLY A 241 -5.41 -37.24 -12.78
C GLY A 241 -4.77 -36.74 -14.08
N LYS A 242 -5.57 -36.16 -14.98
CA LYS A 242 -5.10 -35.36 -16.13
C LYS A 242 -5.33 -33.88 -15.87
N ALA A 243 -4.35 -33.06 -16.27
CA ALA A 243 -4.49 -31.62 -16.49
C ALA A 243 -4.47 -31.30 -18.00
N PRO A 244 -4.92 -30.09 -18.43
CA PRO A 244 -5.41 -29.81 -19.79
C PRO A 244 -4.39 -29.82 -20.94
N ASP A 245 -3.10 -30.10 -20.69
CA ASP A 245 -2.02 -30.20 -21.68
C ASP A 245 -1.30 -31.56 -21.69
N GLY A 246 -1.74 -32.54 -20.88
CA GLY A 246 -1.43 -33.95 -21.08
C GLY A 246 -0.01 -34.45 -20.80
N SER A 247 0.85 -33.72 -20.07
CA SER A 247 2.15 -34.27 -19.62
C SER A 247 2.36 -34.18 -18.11
N SER A 248 2.49 -35.34 -17.47
CA SER A 248 3.13 -35.48 -16.16
C SER A 248 4.64 -35.51 -16.38
N LEU A 249 5.34 -34.44 -16.02
CA LEU A 249 6.80 -34.43 -16.04
C LEU A 249 7.28 -35.26 -14.85
N SER A 250 7.56 -36.54 -15.08
CA SER A 250 8.17 -37.38 -14.04
C SER A 250 9.57 -36.86 -13.73
N THR A 251 10.05 -37.07 -12.50
CA THR A 251 11.45 -36.80 -12.10
C THR A 251 12.45 -37.36 -13.11
N TYR A 252 12.13 -38.49 -13.73
CA TYR A 252 12.90 -39.08 -14.83
C TYR A 252 13.05 -38.17 -16.05
N LYS A 253 11.98 -37.51 -16.51
CA LYS A 253 12.04 -36.62 -17.68
C LYS A 253 12.93 -35.40 -17.40
N ALA A 254 12.83 -34.78 -16.23
CA ALA A 254 13.71 -33.68 -15.85
C ALA A 254 15.19 -34.09 -15.74
N LEU A 255 15.46 -35.33 -15.30
CA LEU A 255 16.82 -35.89 -15.29
C LEU A 255 17.34 -36.21 -16.70
N CYS A 256 16.46 -36.66 -17.61
CA CYS A 256 16.78 -36.85 -19.02
C CYS A 256 17.06 -35.52 -19.72
N ASP A 257 16.24 -34.50 -19.46
CA ASP A 257 16.43 -33.14 -19.98
C ASP A 257 17.76 -32.57 -19.48
N LEU A 258 18.11 -32.78 -18.19
CA LEU A 258 19.40 -32.40 -17.63
C LEU A 258 20.60 -33.07 -18.31
N ALA A 259 20.53 -34.39 -18.52
CA ALA A 259 21.60 -35.13 -19.17
C ALA A 259 21.73 -34.80 -20.67
N THR A 260 20.60 -34.48 -21.32
CA THR A 260 20.54 -34.05 -22.72
C THR A 260 21.13 -32.64 -22.87
N ASP A 261 20.78 -31.72 -21.97
CA ASP A 261 21.35 -30.36 -21.90
C ASP A 261 22.87 -30.38 -21.72
N MET A 262 23.39 -31.38 -21.00
CA MET A 262 24.83 -31.57 -20.78
C MET A 262 25.51 -32.31 -21.95
N ASN A 263 24.75 -32.77 -22.95
CA ASN A 263 25.22 -33.64 -24.04
C ASN A 263 25.92 -34.92 -23.52
N GLN A 264 25.41 -35.49 -22.42
CA GLN A 264 25.98 -36.64 -21.70
C GLN A 264 24.86 -37.62 -21.29
N PRO A 265 24.39 -38.49 -22.21
CA PRO A 265 23.27 -39.40 -21.94
C PRO A 265 23.58 -40.44 -20.85
N ASP A 266 24.85 -40.77 -20.63
CA ASP A 266 25.30 -41.72 -19.60
C ASP A 266 24.99 -41.27 -18.16
N LEU A 267 24.80 -39.96 -17.95
CA LEU A 267 24.50 -39.39 -16.63
C LEU A 267 23.06 -39.65 -16.16
N ILE A 268 22.14 -40.02 -17.06
CA ILE A 268 20.73 -40.32 -16.73
C ILE A 268 20.64 -41.41 -15.67
N TYR A 269 21.41 -42.48 -15.86
CA TYR A 269 21.44 -43.63 -14.96
C TYR A 269 22.00 -43.28 -13.58
N LYS A 270 23.01 -42.40 -13.53
CA LYS A 270 23.63 -41.91 -12.29
C LYS A 270 22.68 -41.01 -11.52
N PHE A 271 21.97 -40.10 -12.19
CA PHE A 271 20.98 -39.24 -11.53
C PHE A 271 19.73 -39.98 -11.07
N MET A 272 19.32 -41.02 -11.80
CA MET A 272 18.16 -41.85 -11.44
C MET A 272 18.41 -42.63 -10.13
N GLN A 273 19.64 -43.10 -9.92
CA GLN A 273 20.07 -43.71 -8.65
C GLN A 273 20.03 -42.72 -7.48
N LEU A 274 20.43 -41.46 -7.71
CA LEU A 274 20.43 -40.41 -6.69
C LEU A 274 19.03 -39.90 -6.32
N ALA A 275 18.10 -39.80 -7.27
CA ALA A 275 16.75 -39.28 -7.05
C ALA A 275 15.83 -40.23 -6.25
N LYS A 276 16.04 -41.54 -6.34
CA LYS A 276 15.15 -42.57 -5.74
C LYS A 276 15.21 -42.59 -4.20
N HIS A 277 16.28 -42.09 -3.58
CA HIS A 277 16.45 -42.02 -2.12
C HIS A 277 15.52 -41.00 -1.42
N ASN A 278 14.95 -40.02 -2.15
CA ASN A 278 14.02 -39.06 -1.53
C ASN A 278 12.62 -39.62 -1.30
N ALA A 279 12.22 -40.67 -2.02
CA ALA A 279 10.95 -41.38 -1.76
C ALA A 279 10.98 -42.15 -0.44
N THR A 280 12.17 -42.51 0.05
CA THR A 280 12.39 -43.35 1.24
C THR A 280 12.20 -42.61 2.56
N TRP A 281 12.09 -41.27 2.56
CA TRP A 281 12.02 -40.43 3.77
C TRP A 281 10.61 -40.26 4.38
N ASN A 282 9.57 -40.91 3.84
CA ASN A 282 8.23 -40.91 4.43
C ASN A 282 7.97 -42.07 5.42
N SER A 283 8.91 -42.99 5.61
CA SER A 283 8.77 -44.09 6.58
C SER A 283 9.63 -43.85 7.81
N LYS A 284 8.98 -43.55 8.95
CA LYS A 284 9.64 -43.51 10.27
C LYS A 284 10.16 -44.91 10.62
N LYS A 285 11.49 -45.04 10.65
CA LYS A 285 12.34 -46.18 11.10
C LYS A 285 12.85 -47.08 9.96
N GLY A 286 14.05 -46.77 9.45
CA GLY A 286 14.83 -47.73 8.65
C GLY A 286 16.10 -47.16 8.04
N ALA A 287 17.24 -47.44 8.68
CA ALA A 287 18.62 -47.43 8.14
C ALA A 287 19.22 -46.12 7.59
N ALA A 288 19.77 -45.32 8.50
CA ALA A 288 20.66 -44.19 8.23
C ALA A 288 22.15 -44.58 8.01
N PHE A 289 22.50 -45.81 7.57
CA PHE A 289 23.90 -46.27 7.61
C PHE A 289 24.46 -47.00 6.38
N GLY A 290 23.65 -47.34 5.35
CA GLY A 290 24.14 -48.20 4.25
C GLY A 290 24.68 -47.50 2.99
N PHE A 291 24.24 -46.28 2.68
CA PHE A 291 24.40 -45.69 1.33
C PHE A 291 25.47 -44.58 1.19
N GLY A 292 26.14 -44.20 2.27
CA GLY A 292 27.24 -43.22 2.23
C GLY A 292 28.40 -43.66 1.31
N ALA A 293 28.68 -44.96 1.25
CA ALA A 293 29.78 -45.51 0.46
C ALA A 293 29.52 -45.51 -1.07
N LEU A 294 28.25 -45.62 -1.51
CA LEU A 294 27.88 -45.62 -2.93
C LEU A 294 27.93 -44.21 -3.54
N LEU A 295 27.71 -43.20 -2.70
CA LEU A 295 27.78 -41.78 -3.05
C LEU A 295 29.22 -41.27 -3.20
N GLU A 296 30.16 -41.78 -2.41
CA GLU A 296 31.57 -41.39 -2.52
C GLU A 296 32.17 -41.78 -3.88
N HIS A 297 31.85 -42.96 -4.41
CA HIS A 297 32.33 -43.40 -5.73
C HIS A 297 31.65 -42.67 -6.90
N ALA A 298 30.34 -42.40 -6.84
CA ALA A 298 29.64 -41.66 -7.90
C ALA A 298 30.06 -40.17 -7.95
N ARG A 299 30.59 -39.63 -6.85
CA ARG A 299 31.02 -38.23 -6.74
C ARG A 299 32.32 -37.96 -7.48
N GLU A 300 33.34 -38.82 -7.34
CA GLU A 300 34.65 -38.65 -8.01
C GLU A 300 34.49 -38.59 -9.54
N GLU A 301 33.51 -39.31 -10.09
CA GLU A 301 33.20 -39.31 -11.53
C GLU A 301 32.36 -38.11 -12.00
N LEU A 302 31.59 -37.47 -11.10
CA LEU A 302 30.74 -36.32 -11.41
C LEU A 302 31.45 -34.97 -11.20
N GLU A 303 32.52 -34.95 -10.42
CA GLU A 303 33.29 -33.74 -10.07
C GLU A 303 33.75 -32.91 -11.28
N PRO A 304 34.23 -33.49 -12.41
CA PRO A 304 34.59 -32.72 -13.61
C PRO A 304 33.44 -31.91 -14.22
N TYR A 305 32.19 -32.31 -13.97
CA TYR A 305 31.00 -31.68 -14.54
C TYR A 305 30.31 -30.70 -13.59
N PHE A 306 30.85 -30.48 -12.39
CA PHE A 306 30.22 -29.63 -11.37
C PHE A 306 29.93 -28.21 -11.86
N GLY A 307 30.82 -27.62 -12.68
CA GLY A 307 30.61 -26.28 -13.23
C GLY A 307 29.36 -26.15 -14.11
N GLN A 308 28.87 -27.24 -14.72
CA GLN A 308 27.63 -27.26 -15.51
C GLN A 308 26.44 -27.80 -14.72
N LEU A 309 26.70 -28.78 -13.84
CA LEU A 309 25.69 -29.51 -13.11
C LEU A 309 25.12 -28.69 -11.95
N VAL A 310 25.97 -28.00 -11.19
CA VAL A 310 25.58 -27.23 -10.00
C VAL A 310 24.59 -26.10 -10.35
N PRO A 311 24.82 -25.26 -11.39
CA PRO A 311 23.87 -24.23 -11.81
C PRO A 311 22.47 -24.78 -12.14
N LYS A 312 22.42 -25.86 -12.91
CA LYS A 312 21.16 -26.48 -13.35
C LYS A 312 20.41 -27.12 -12.19
N ILE A 313 21.09 -27.92 -11.37
CA ILE A 313 20.51 -28.52 -10.17
C ILE A 313 19.98 -27.44 -9.24
N PHE A 314 20.75 -26.36 -9.03
CA PHE A 314 20.37 -25.27 -8.13
C PHE A 314 19.00 -24.69 -8.48
N ARG A 315 18.72 -24.45 -9.77
CA ARG A 315 17.40 -24.01 -10.27
C ARG A 315 16.30 -25.03 -9.93
N TYR A 316 16.50 -26.31 -10.24
CA TYR A 316 15.50 -27.37 -10.00
C TYR A 316 15.15 -27.57 -8.51
N ARG A 317 16.02 -27.17 -7.56
CA ARG A 317 15.68 -27.17 -6.12
C ARG A 317 14.56 -26.20 -5.73
N TYR A 318 14.16 -25.32 -6.64
CA TYR A 318 13.05 -24.38 -6.47
C TYR A 318 11.92 -24.64 -7.48
N ASP A 319 11.88 -25.81 -8.10
CA ASP A 319 10.77 -26.17 -8.99
C ASP A 319 9.42 -26.12 -8.22
N PRO A 320 8.34 -25.64 -8.85
CA PRO A 320 7.01 -25.64 -8.24
C PRO A 320 6.47 -27.04 -7.90
N ASP A 321 6.90 -28.09 -8.60
CA ASP A 321 6.56 -29.47 -8.25
C ASP A 321 7.37 -29.92 -7.02
N VAL A 322 6.69 -30.06 -5.89
CA VAL A 322 7.27 -30.46 -4.60
C VAL A 322 8.00 -31.80 -4.69
N LYS A 323 7.52 -32.75 -5.51
CA LYS A 323 8.18 -34.05 -5.68
C LYS A 323 9.53 -33.88 -6.38
N LEU A 324 9.55 -33.10 -7.45
CA LEU A 324 10.76 -32.79 -8.21
C LEU A 324 11.74 -31.97 -7.36
N GLN A 325 11.23 -30.96 -6.68
CA GLN A 325 11.97 -30.09 -5.79
C GLN A 325 12.70 -30.87 -4.70
N ASN A 326 12.01 -31.79 -4.03
CA ASN A 326 12.59 -32.63 -2.99
C ASN A 326 13.69 -33.51 -3.58
N ALA A 327 13.43 -34.18 -4.71
CA ALA A 327 14.42 -35.00 -5.41
C ALA A 327 15.72 -34.23 -5.67
N PHE A 328 15.63 -33.05 -6.29
CA PHE A 328 16.80 -32.21 -6.60
C PHE A 328 17.47 -31.59 -5.38
N LYS A 329 16.76 -31.33 -4.27
CA LYS A 329 17.37 -30.97 -2.99
C LYS A 329 18.21 -32.11 -2.43
N GLY A 330 17.74 -33.36 -2.54
CA GLY A 330 18.50 -34.54 -2.14
C GLY A 330 19.76 -34.73 -2.98
N ILE A 331 19.63 -34.63 -4.31
CA ILE A 331 20.78 -34.70 -5.23
C ILE A 331 21.81 -33.61 -4.88
N TYR A 332 21.35 -32.37 -4.70
CA TYR A 332 22.23 -31.26 -4.33
C TYR A 332 22.96 -31.52 -3.01
N ASN A 333 22.25 -31.95 -1.96
CA ASN A 333 22.85 -32.22 -0.65
C ASN A 333 23.88 -33.34 -0.72
N ALA A 334 23.59 -34.39 -1.49
CA ALA A 334 24.49 -35.52 -1.67
C ALA A 334 25.77 -35.11 -2.44
N LEU A 335 25.65 -34.24 -3.45
CA LEU A 335 26.79 -33.70 -4.20
C LEU A 335 27.66 -32.73 -3.37
N THR A 336 27.06 -32.01 -2.43
CA THR A 336 27.71 -30.91 -1.68
C THR A 336 28.12 -31.26 -0.24
N GLN A 337 27.79 -32.46 0.25
CA GLN A 337 27.94 -32.88 1.66
C GLN A 337 29.35 -32.69 2.25
N ASN A 338 30.39 -32.83 1.42
CA ASN A 338 31.79 -32.79 1.83
C ASN A 338 32.57 -31.57 1.29
N LYS A 339 31.92 -30.65 0.55
CA LYS A 339 32.55 -29.45 0.00
C LYS A 339 31.89 -28.22 0.63
N LYS A 340 32.62 -27.52 1.51
CA LYS A 340 32.19 -26.24 2.06
C LYS A 340 32.28 -25.18 0.95
N ASN A 341 31.33 -24.24 0.92
CA ASN A 341 31.34 -23.07 0.03
C ASN A 341 31.13 -23.34 -1.48
N VAL A 342 30.48 -24.45 -1.86
CA VAL A 342 30.11 -24.74 -3.27
C VAL A 342 29.32 -23.59 -3.91
N MET A 343 28.46 -22.95 -3.13
CA MET A 343 27.67 -21.80 -3.57
C MET A 343 28.54 -20.59 -3.93
N ASP A 344 29.59 -20.31 -3.16
CA ASP A 344 30.49 -19.18 -3.42
C ASP A 344 31.36 -19.43 -4.66
N GLU A 345 31.78 -20.68 -4.86
CA GLU A 345 32.63 -21.08 -5.99
C GLU A 345 31.90 -20.99 -7.34
N PHE A 346 30.62 -21.39 -7.39
CA PHE A 346 29.83 -21.43 -8.62
C PHE A 346 28.78 -20.32 -8.72
N ALA A 347 28.86 -19.28 -7.90
CA ALA A 347 27.87 -18.20 -7.87
C ALA A 347 27.68 -17.52 -9.24
N ASP A 348 28.78 -17.29 -9.98
CA ASP A 348 28.76 -16.66 -11.29
C ASP A 348 28.09 -17.53 -12.35
N GLU A 349 28.40 -18.84 -12.33
CA GLU A 349 27.84 -19.86 -13.22
C GLU A 349 26.36 -20.06 -12.94
N ILE A 350 25.96 -20.10 -11.66
CA ILE A 350 24.55 -20.13 -11.23
C ILE A 350 23.84 -18.89 -11.75
N ALA A 351 24.39 -17.69 -11.54
CA ALA A 351 23.77 -16.46 -12.02
C ALA A 351 23.59 -16.44 -13.55
N LYS A 352 24.58 -16.90 -14.32
CA LYS A 352 24.50 -17.01 -15.78
C LYS A 352 23.37 -17.95 -16.24
N GLU A 353 23.25 -19.13 -15.62
CA GLU A 353 22.18 -20.10 -15.93
C GLU A 353 20.80 -19.56 -15.54
N LEU A 354 20.66 -18.90 -14.39
CA LEU A 354 19.39 -18.32 -13.98
C LEU A 354 18.96 -17.21 -14.94
N LEU A 355 19.87 -16.32 -15.34
CA LEU A 355 19.55 -15.19 -16.22
C LEU A 355 19.24 -15.60 -17.67
N SER A 356 19.80 -16.71 -18.15
CA SER A 356 19.42 -17.24 -19.47
C SER A 356 18.01 -17.85 -19.47
N MET A 357 17.56 -18.38 -18.33
CA MET A 357 16.29 -19.11 -18.20
C MET A 357 15.14 -18.30 -17.57
N ILE A 358 15.42 -17.17 -16.93
CA ILE A 358 14.42 -16.36 -16.20
C ILE A 358 13.30 -15.80 -17.11
N THR A 359 13.55 -15.65 -18.42
CA THR A 359 12.54 -15.23 -19.43
C THR A 359 12.03 -16.38 -20.30
N ASN A 360 12.17 -17.63 -19.85
CA ASN A 360 11.72 -18.80 -20.61
C ASN A 360 10.19 -18.79 -20.83
N LYS A 361 9.71 -19.40 -21.92
CA LYS A 361 8.28 -19.51 -22.25
C LYS A 361 7.49 -20.25 -21.16
N GLU A 362 8.10 -21.24 -20.51
CA GLU A 362 7.46 -22.01 -19.45
C GLU A 362 7.42 -21.24 -18.13
N TRP A 363 6.22 -21.04 -17.58
CA TRP A 363 6.03 -20.31 -16.32
C TRP A 363 6.73 -20.99 -15.12
N ARG A 364 6.80 -22.33 -15.10
CA ARG A 364 7.47 -23.10 -14.04
C ARG A 364 8.97 -22.78 -13.96
N VAL A 365 9.59 -22.61 -15.12
CA VAL A 365 11.01 -22.24 -15.23
C VAL A 365 11.22 -20.82 -14.72
N ARG A 366 10.34 -19.87 -15.08
CA ARG A 366 10.45 -18.49 -14.59
C ARG A 366 10.27 -18.41 -13.07
N GLU A 367 9.31 -19.14 -12.52
CA GLU A 367 9.06 -19.20 -11.07
C GLU A 367 10.27 -19.74 -10.30
N SER A 368 10.81 -20.89 -10.73
CA SER A 368 12.00 -21.49 -10.10
C SER A 368 13.22 -20.58 -10.21
N CYS A 369 13.42 -19.89 -11.35
CA CYS A 369 14.51 -18.93 -11.50
C CYS A 369 14.39 -17.74 -10.54
N CYS A 370 13.20 -17.16 -10.37
CA CYS A 370 12.98 -16.06 -9.44
C CYS A 370 13.27 -16.47 -7.99
N LEU A 371 12.79 -17.65 -7.57
CA LEU A 371 13.05 -18.17 -6.22
C LEU A 371 14.54 -18.48 -5.99
N ALA A 372 15.19 -19.11 -6.97
CA ALA A 372 16.61 -19.40 -6.94
C ALA A 372 17.46 -18.12 -6.88
N LEU A 373 17.12 -17.12 -7.69
CA LEU A 373 17.78 -15.81 -7.70
C LEU A 373 17.61 -15.09 -6.36
N SER A 374 16.43 -15.14 -5.76
CA SER A 374 16.19 -14.56 -4.43
C SER A 374 17.10 -15.18 -3.37
N ASP A 375 17.36 -16.50 -3.44
CA ASP A 375 18.22 -17.18 -2.48
C ASP A 375 19.71 -16.90 -2.72
N LEU A 376 20.14 -16.91 -3.98
CA LEU A 376 21.52 -16.59 -4.36
C LEU A 376 21.95 -15.21 -3.85
N LEU A 377 21.09 -14.20 -4.05
CA LEU A 377 21.39 -12.80 -3.69
C LEU A 377 21.39 -12.52 -2.18
N ARG A 378 20.94 -13.46 -1.32
CA ARG A 378 20.92 -13.26 0.14
C ARG A 378 22.30 -13.35 0.80
N GLY A 379 23.25 -14.02 0.17
CA GLY A 379 24.57 -14.25 0.79
C GLY A 379 25.72 -14.55 -0.15
N HIS A 380 25.48 -14.73 -1.45
CA HIS A 380 26.48 -15.19 -2.42
C HIS A 380 26.57 -14.26 -3.64
N ASP A 381 26.63 -12.95 -3.41
CA ASP A 381 26.77 -11.95 -4.48
C ASP A 381 28.24 -11.72 -4.86
N THR A 382 28.50 -11.66 -6.16
CA THR A 382 29.83 -11.51 -6.75
C THR A 382 29.95 -10.21 -7.55
N LEU A 383 31.19 -9.83 -7.90
CA LEU A 383 31.43 -8.66 -8.77
C LEU A 383 30.76 -8.79 -10.14
N TYR A 384 30.66 -10.02 -10.66
CA TYR A 384 29.93 -10.30 -11.90
C TYR A 384 28.44 -9.97 -11.74
N ILE A 385 27.80 -10.43 -10.66
CA ILE A 385 26.40 -10.13 -10.36
C ILE A 385 26.19 -8.62 -10.19
N HIS A 386 27.11 -7.93 -9.51
CA HIS A 386 27.05 -6.46 -9.34
C HIS A 386 27.06 -5.74 -10.69
N SER A 387 27.89 -6.19 -11.64
CA SER A 387 27.99 -5.60 -12.98
C SER A 387 26.71 -5.76 -13.82
N ARG A 388 25.94 -6.84 -13.59
CA ARG A 388 24.69 -7.12 -14.31
C ARG A 388 23.45 -6.70 -13.55
N LEU A 389 23.58 -6.17 -12.34
CA LEU A 389 22.48 -5.81 -11.47
C LEU A 389 21.42 -4.88 -12.11
N PRO A 390 21.79 -3.89 -12.97
CA PRO A 390 20.79 -3.08 -13.66
C PRO A 390 19.87 -3.89 -14.59
N GLU A 391 20.42 -4.89 -15.29
CA GLU A 391 19.62 -5.79 -16.15
C GLU A 391 18.77 -6.75 -15.31
N ILE A 392 19.35 -7.32 -14.25
CA ILE A 392 18.63 -8.19 -13.31
C ILE A 392 17.41 -7.46 -12.76
N PHE A 393 17.58 -6.21 -12.35
CA PHE A 393 16.52 -5.37 -11.83
C PHE A 393 15.40 -5.17 -12.85
N ASP A 394 15.73 -4.81 -14.09
CA ASP A 394 14.74 -4.63 -15.16
C ASP A 394 13.96 -5.92 -15.46
N ILE A 395 14.66 -7.06 -15.61
CA ILE A 395 14.02 -8.36 -15.86
C ILE A 395 13.07 -8.74 -14.73
N VAL A 396 13.51 -8.61 -13.48
CA VAL A 396 12.70 -8.97 -12.30
C VAL A 396 11.47 -8.08 -12.22
N LEU A 397 11.57 -6.78 -12.49
CA LEU A 397 10.42 -5.87 -12.52
C LEU A 397 9.42 -6.22 -13.63
N ARG A 398 9.88 -6.67 -14.80
CA ARG A 398 9.00 -7.18 -15.86
C ARG A 398 8.23 -8.42 -15.43
N LEU A 399 8.87 -9.34 -14.68
CA LEU A 399 8.22 -10.54 -14.16
C LEU A 399 7.21 -10.29 -13.03
N LYS A 400 7.23 -9.11 -12.41
CA LYS A 400 6.17 -8.71 -11.47
C LYS A 400 4.81 -8.53 -12.15
N ASP A 401 4.80 -8.37 -13.48
CA ASP A 401 3.61 -8.30 -14.33
C ASP A 401 3.43 -9.58 -15.17
N ASP A 402 4.01 -10.71 -14.75
CA ASP A 402 3.82 -11.99 -15.42
C ASP A 402 2.35 -12.41 -15.44
N VAL A 403 1.93 -13.16 -16.47
CA VAL A 403 0.57 -13.69 -16.61
C VAL A 403 0.19 -14.60 -15.41
N LYS A 404 1.14 -15.39 -14.90
CA LYS A 404 0.90 -16.35 -13.82
C LYS A 404 1.18 -15.72 -12.45
N GLU A 405 0.19 -15.82 -11.55
CA GLU A 405 0.29 -15.25 -10.19
C GLU A 405 1.46 -15.80 -9.36
N SER A 406 1.73 -17.11 -9.43
CA SER A 406 2.83 -17.72 -8.68
C SER A 406 4.19 -17.17 -9.11
N VAL A 407 4.36 -16.87 -10.40
CA VAL A 407 5.56 -16.18 -10.93
C VAL A 407 5.64 -14.76 -10.39
N ARG A 408 4.53 -14.01 -10.34
CA ARG A 408 4.51 -12.65 -9.76
C ARG A 408 4.94 -12.65 -8.29
N LEU A 409 4.46 -13.60 -7.49
CA LEU A 409 4.84 -13.77 -6.08
C LEU A 409 6.32 -14.14 -5.91
N ALA A 410 6.85 -15.01 -6.78
CA ALA A 410 8.26 -15.35 -6.79
C ALA A 410 9.14 -14.16 -7.21
N ALA A 411 8.71 -13.40 -8.22
CA ALA A 411 9.38 -12.19 -8.69
C ALA A 411 9.41 -11.10 -7.60
N GLU A 412 8.36 -10.97 -6.79
CA GLU A 412 8.36 -10.06 -5.63
C GLU A 412 9.48 -10.41 -4.62
N ARG A 413 9.70 -11.71 -4.34
CA ARG A 413 10.79 -12.15 -3.46
C ARG A 413 12.17 -11.86 -4.05
N ALA A 414 12.32 -12.08 -5.36
CA ALA A 414 13.54 -11.73 -6.08
C ALA A 414 13.77 -10.21 -6.04
N ALA A 415 12.74 -9.40 -6.31
CA ALA A 415 12.80 -7.95 -6.28
C ALA A 415 13.22 -7.42 -4.91
N GLU A 416 12.66 -7.96 -3.83
CA GLU A 416 13.07 -7.62 -2.45
C GLU A 416 14.54 -7.94 -2.18
N SER A 417 15.04 -9.06 -2.71
CA SER A 417 16.45 -9.46 -2.56
C SER A 417 17.38 -8.53 -3.34
N VAL A 418 16.98 -8.17 -4.57
CA VAL A 418 17.66 -7.15 -5.39
C VAL A 418 17.64 -5.78 -4.70
N ARG A 419 16.51 -5.38 -4.09
CA ARG A 419 16.37 -4.10 -3.35
C ARG A 419 17.42 -3.99 -2.25
N ARG A 420 17.52 -5.04 -1.42
CA ARG A 420 18.49 -5.12 -0.32
C ARG A 420 19.93 -5.06 -0.81
N LEU A 421 20.22 -5.75 -1.92
CA LEU A 421 21.55 -5.70 -2.54
C LEU A 421 21.89 -4.29 -3.03
N ILE A 422 20.98 -3.62 -3.75
CA ILE A 422 21.18 -2.24 -4.22
C ILE A 422 21.49 -1.31 -3.04
N ILE A 423 20.73 -1.39 -1.94
CA ILE A 423 20.94 -0.55 -0.76
C ILE A 423 22.31 -0.83 -0.13
N ARG A 424 22.67 -2.11 0.05
CA ARG A 424 23.96 -2.50 0.63
C ARG A 424 25.15 -2.03 -0.21
N LEU A 425 25.06 -2.09 -1.54
CA LEU A 425 26.12 -1.60 -2.43
C LEU A 425 26.20 -0.07 -2.45
N SER A 426 25.08 0.60 -2.22
CA SER A 426 25.00 2.07 -2.13
C SER A 426 25.61 2.61 -0.82
N THR A 427 25.59 1.82 0.26
CA THR A 427 26.13 2.20 1.59
C THR A 427 27.57 1.75 1.85
N SER A 428 28.31 1.32 0.82
CA SER A 428 29.66 0.79 1.01
C SER A 428 30.62 1.81 1.63
N SER A 429 31.59 1.36 2.45
CA SER A 429 32.59 2.22 3.11
C SER A 429 33.48 3.01 2.14
N ASN A 430 33.47 2.66 0.85
CA ASN A 430 34.20 3.38 -0.19
C ASN A 430 33.22 4.25 -1.00
N GLU A 431 33.17 5.54 -0.68
CA GLU A 431 32.25 6.52 -1.29
C GLU A 431 32.39 6.62 -2.81
N ALA A 432 33.61 6.50 -3.35
CA ALA A 432 33.82 6.58 -4.80
C ALA A 432 33.21 5.38 -5.54
N LYS A 433 33.29 4.18 -4.95
CA LYS A 433 32.68 2.97 -5.53
C LYS A 433 31.15 3.01 -5.45
N SER A 434 30.59 3.45 -4.33
CA SER A 434 29.14 3.56 -4.19
C SER A 434 28.55 4.66 -5.07
N GLN A 435 29.23 5.80 -5.23
CA GLN A 435 28.82 6.83 -6.19
C GLN A 435 28.86 6.31 -7.63
N ALA A 436 29.93 5.64 -8.05
CA ALA A 436 30.02 5.07 -9.40
C ALA A 436 28.92 4.04 -9.68
N PHE A 437 28.60 3.19 -8.70
CA PHE A 437 27.48 2.25 -8.77
C PHE A 437 26.14 2.97 -8.91
N LEU A 438 25.87 3.97 -8.05
CA LEU A 438 24.63 4.74 -8.07
C LEU A 438 24.45 5.51 -9.38
N SER A 439 25.51 6.06 -9.97
CA SER A 439 25.43 6.74 -11.27
C SER A 439 25.00 5.80 -12.41
N GLN A 440 25.30 4.51 -12.33
CA GLN A 440 24.84 3.51 -13.29
C GLN A 440 23.43 3.00 -12.96
N MET A 441 23.14 2.78 -11.67
CA MET A 441 21.89 2.15 -11.23
C MET A 441 20.70 3.12 -11.20
N LEU A 442 20.90 4.37 -10.81
CA LEU A 442 19.81 5.35 -10.66
C LEU A 442 19.02 5.59 -11.95
N PRO A 443 19.64 5.79 -13.13
CA PRO A 443 18.89 5.92 -14.38
C PRO A 443 17.96 4.72 -14.64
N VAL A 444 18.40 3.51 -14.30
CA VAL A 444 17.62 2.29 -14.46
C VAL A 444 16.48 2.20 -13.45
N ILE A 445 16.72 2.57 -12.18
CA ILE A 445 15.64 2.67 -11.18
C ILE A 445 14.57 3.68 -11.64
N LEU A 446 15.00 4.82 -12.16
CA LEU A 446 14.08 5.87 -12.60
C LEU A 446 13.26 5.43 -13.83
N ASN A 447 13.90 4.87 -14.84
CA ASN A 447 13.22 4.49 -16.08
C ASN A 447 12.36 3.22 -15.91
N CYS A 448 12.88 2.20 -15.24
CA CYS A 448 12.22 0.89 -15.14
C CYS A 448 11.21 0.80 -13.98
N ALA A 449 11.41 1.56 -12.89
CA ALA A 449 10.54 1.51 -11.71
C ALA A 449 9.66 2.75 -11.57
N THR A 450 10.21 3.95 -11.34
CA THR A 450 9.38 5.13 -11.02
C THR A 450 8.55 5.63 -12.20
N GLN A 451 9.07 5.54 -13.42
CA GLN A 451 8.37 5.88 -14.65
C GLN A 451 7.61 4.70 -15.27
N SER A 452 7.57 3.56 -14.58
CA SER A 452 6.89 2.35 -15.08
C SER A 452 5.39 2.59 -15.26
N PRO A 453 4.74 2.10 -16.33
CA PRO A 453 3.27 2.16 -16.44
C PRO A 453 2.56 1.29 -15.39
N ILE A 454 3.27 0.32 -14.79
CA ILE A 454 2.72 -0.63 -13.83
C ILE A 454 2.79 -0.04 -12.42
N LYS A 455 1.63 0.13 -11.76
CA LYS A 455 1.51 0.75 -10.42
C LYS A 455 2.36 0.05 -9.36
N VAL A 456 2.44 -1.27 -9.39
CA VAL A 456 3.23 -2.07 -8.42
C VAL A 456 4.73 -1.78 -8.56
N ASN A 457 5.21 -1.57 -9.79
CA ASN A 457 6.61 -1.23 -10.06
C ASN A 457 6.93 0.22 -9.67
N LYS A 458 6.01 1.16 -9.93
CA LYS A 458 6.12 2.54 -9.42
C LYS A 458 6.27 2.57 -7.90
N ALA A 459 5.37 1.90 -7.19
CA ALA A 459 5.39 1.85 -5.73
C ALA A 459 6.70 1.26 -5.20
N PHE A 460 7.17 0.15 -5.80
CA PHE A 460 8.44 -0.46 -5.44
C PHE A 460 9.64 0.46 -5.69
N GLY A 461 9.69 1.15 -6.83
CA GLY A 461 10.73 2.13 -7.15
C GLY A 461 10.78 3.29 -6.16
N LEU A 462 9.62 3.83 -5.79
CA LEU A 462 9.53 4.91 -4.79
C LEU A 462 10.01 4.46 -3.41
N ILE A 463 9.63 3.26 -2.96
CA ILE A 463 10.12 2.69 -1.69
C ILE A 463 11.64 2.54 -1.71
N LEU A 464 12.20 2.00 -2.79
CA LEU A 464 13.65 1.86 -2.94
C LEU A 464 14.36 3.22 -2.89
N ILE A 465 13.85 4.24 -3.58
CA ILE A 465 14.43 5.59 -3.56
C ILE A 465 14.39 6.19 -2.14
N ILE A 466 13.27 6.04 -1.42
CA ILE A 466 13.14 6.51 -0.03
C ILE A 466 14.17 5.82 0.88
N GLU A 467 14.37 4.51 0.74
CA GLU A 467 15.37 3.76 1.51
C GLU A 467 16.80 4.16 1.15
N LEU A 468 17.08 4.40 -0.12
CA LEU A 468 18.36 4.91 -0.60
C LEU A 468 18.65 6.30 -0.01
N PHE A 469 17.66 7.18 0.09
CA PHE A 469 17.86 8.50 0.71
C PHE A 469 18.16 8.43 2.20
N LYS A 470 17.51 7.53 2.93
CA LYS A 470 17.79 7.35 4.36
C LYS A 470 19.17 6.77 4.65
N SER A 471 19.69 5.95 3.74
CA SER A 471 20.90 5.17 3.96
C SER A 471 22.15 5.77 3.30
N SER A 472 22.00 6.45 2.16
CA SER A 472 23.08 6.89 1.27
C SER A 472 22.92 8.36 0.80
N ALA A 473 22.43 9.24 1.69
CA ALA A 473 22.05 10.61 1.33
C ALA A 473 23.21 11.43 0.74
N SER A 474 24.43 11.29 1.27
CA SER A 474 25.61 12.03 0.79
C SER A 474 26.04 11.57 -0.61
N GLN A 475 25.93 10.27 -0.91
CA GLN A 475 26.28 9.71 -2.21
C GLN A 475 25.25 10.07 -3.29
N LEU A 476 24.00 10.34 -2.90
CA LEU A 476 22.91 10.73 -3.81
C LEU A 476 22.88 12.22 -4.15
N LYS A 477 23.70 13.03 -3.47
CA LYS A 477 23.80 14.47 -3.69
C LYS A 477 23.92 14.88 -5.17
N PRO A 478 24.77 14.25 -6.01
CA PRO A 478 24.90 14.62 -7.43
C PRO A 478 23.60 14.48 -8.23
N HIS A 479 22.67 13.64 -7.76
CA HIS A 479 21.40 13.34 -8.41
C HIS A 479 20.20 14.03 -7.73
N ALA A 480 20.41 14.73 -6.61
CA ALA A 480 19.34 15.33 -5.81
C ALA A 480 18.46 16.30 -6.61
N ALA A 481 19.06 17.08 -7.53
CA ALA A 481 18.34 18.05 -8.36
C ALA A 481 17.30 17.41 -9.29
N VAL A 482 17.49 16.14 -9.67
CA VAL A 482 16.54 15.36 -10.49
C VAL A 482 15.56 14.60 -9.60
N LEU A 483 16.05 13.98 -8.53
CA LEU A 483 15.24 13.08 -7.72
C LEU A 483 14.23 13.81 -6.83
N ILE A 484 14.56 14.98 -6.28
CA ILE A 484 13.65 15.74 -5.41
C ILE A 484 12.37 16.15 -6.20
N PRO A 485 12.46 16.80 -7.37
CA PRO A 485 11.26 17.09 -8.17
C PRO A 485 10.45 15.84 -8.54
N GLN A 486 11.11 14.73 -8.88
CA GLN A 486 10.40 13.48 -9.21
C GLN A 486 9.64 12.90 -8.01
N LEU A 487 10.22 12.95 -6.81
CA LEU A 487 9.51 12.55 -5.59
C LEU A 487 8.30 13.44 -5.32
N LEU A 488 8.43 14.76 -5.51
CA LEU A 488 7.32 15.70 -5.34
C LEU A 488 6.18 15.42 -6.34
N GLU A 489 6.50 15.15 -7.60
CA GLU A 489 5.54 14.80 -8.65
C GLU A 489 4.83 13.46 -8.38
N SER A 490 5.54 12.49 -7.80
CA SER A 490 4.98 11.18 -7.47
C SER A 490 3.92 11.20 -6.35
N ILE A 491 3.81 12.30 -5.59
CA ILE A 491 2.85 12.41 -4.48
C ILE A 491 1.41 12.35 -5.01
N SER A 492 1.11 13.04 -6.11
CA SER A 492 -0.23 12.98 -6.72
C SER A 492 -0.53 11.63 -7.38
N ASP A 493 0.48 10.99 -7.97
CA ASP A 493 0.34 9.66 -8.59
C ASP A 493 -0.03 8.57 -7.59
N ASN A 494 0.43 8.69 -6.34
CA ASN A 494 0.21 7.71 -5.28
C ASN A 494 -1.03 7.98 -4.42
N GLU A 495 -1.89 8.94 -4.82
CA GLU A 495 -3.13 9.19 -4.11
C GLU A 495 -4.14 8.05 -4.25
N SER A 496 -4.93 7.84 -3.20
CA SER A 496 -6.02 6.88 -3.24
C SER A 496 -7.06 7.28 -4.29
N ALA A 497 -7.45 6.33 -5.14
CA ALA A 497 -8.52 6.52 -6.12
C ALA A 497 -9.85 6.96 -5.47
N VAL A 498 -10.04 6.65 -4.18
CA VAL A 498 -11.20 7.08 -3.38
C VAL A 498 -11.26 8.60 -3.26
N LEU A 499 -10.12 9.29 -3.10
CA LEU A 499 -10.10 10.76 -2.99
C LEU A 499 -10.55 11.40 -4.29
N ASN A 500 -10.13 10.85 -5.43
CA ASN A 500 -10.56 11.33 -6.75
C ASN A 500 -12.05 11.10 -6.99
N TYR A 501 -12.58 9.96 -6.54
CA TYR A 501 -14.01 9.67 -6.58
C TYR A 501 -14.83 10.64 -5.71
N LEU A 502 -14.36 10.94 -4.49
CA LEU A 502 -15.02 11.90 -3.59
C LEU A 502 -15.00 13.31 -4.17
N ALA A 503 -13.87 13.74 -4.75
CA ALA A 503 -13.75 15.05 -5.39
C ALA A 503 -14.77 15.26 -6.51
N ALA A 504 -15.01 14.24 -7.35
CA ALA A 504 -15.98 14.31 -8.44
C ALA A 504 -17.45 14.43 -7.99
N ARG A 505 -17.75 14.18 -6.70
CA ARG A 505 -19.10 14.20 -6.13
C ARG A 505 -19.29 15.26 -5.04
N SER A 506 -18.25 16.03 -4.77
CA SER A 506 -18.27 17.08 -3.76
C SER A 506 -18.85 18.36 -4.34
N ASN A 507 -19.63 19.10 -3.55
CA ASN A 507 -19.92 20.50 -3.87
C ASN A 507 -18.65 21.36 -3.65
N GLU A 508 -18.70 22.64 -4.01
CA GLU A 508 -17.53 23.54 -3.96
C GLU A 508 -16.89 23.62 -2.56
N ALA A 509 -17.69 23.73 -1.49
CA ALA A 509 -17.19 23.81 -0.12
C ALA A 509 -16.58 22.48 0.37
N GLN A 510 -17.20 21.36 0.02
CA GLN A 510 -16.67 20.02 0.33
C GLN A 510 -15.39 19.75 -0.45
N LEU A 511 -15.30 20.20 -1.70
CA LEU A 511 -14.12 20.06 -2.53
C LEU A 511 -12.95 20.87 -1.96
N GLU A 512 -13.19 22.10 -1.51
CA GLU A 512 -12.17 22.90 -0.82
C GLU A 512 -11.66 22.20 0.45
N ALA A 513 -12.55 21.68 1.29
CA ALA A 513 -12.16 20.96 2.50
C ALA A 513 -11.38 19.66 2.19
N LEU A 514 -11.78 18.94 1.14
CA LEU A 514 -11.09 17.75 0.66
C LEU A 514 -9.69 18.09 0.14
N ASP A 515 -9.54 19.18 -0.61
CA ASP A 515 -8.26 19.64 -1.13
C ASP A 515 -7.35 20.18 -0.02
N ASP A 516 -7.89 20.85 1.00
CA ASP A 516 -7.15 21.22 2.21
C ASP A 516 -6.63 19.97 2.96
N ALA A 517 -7.43 18.90 3.02
CA ALA A 517 -7.00 17.62 3.58
C ALA A 517 -5.93 16.94 2.71
N ARG A 518 -6.07 16.93 1.37
CA ARG A 518 -5.06 16.43 0.42
C ARG A 518 -3.74 17.16 0.59
N ALA A 519 -3.76 18.49 0.65
CA ALA A 519 -2.58 19.30 0.89
C ALA A 519 -1.90 18.91 2.21
N SER A 520 -2.68 18.65 3.27
CA SER A 520 -2.15 18.19 4.55
C SER A 520 -1.49 16.81 4.48
N LEU A 521 -2.14 15.84 3.81
CA LEU A 521 -1.59 14.50 3.60
C LEU A 521 -0.32 14.51 2.75
N ALA A 522 -0.24 15.40 1.75
CA ALA A 522 0.94 15.57 0.93
C ALA A 522 2.17 15.98 1.79
N ARG A 523 1.98 16.86 2.77
CA ARG A 523 3.05 17.32 3.69
C ARG A 523 3.59 16.23 4.60
N THR A 524 2.78 15.23 4.94
CA THR A 524 3.16 14.12 5.83
C THR A 524 3.43 12.81 5.08
N SER A 525 3.45 12.85 3.74
CA SER A 525 3.68 11.68 2.91
C SER A 525 5.10 11.09 3.10
N PRO A 526 5.29 9.78 2.89
CA PRO A 526 6.62 9.15 2.92
C PRO A 526 7.60 9.80 1.95
N MET A 527 7.13 10.23 0.77
CA MET A 527 7.92 10.92 -0.23
C MET A 527 8.39 12.30 0.27
N MET A 528 7.50 13.08 0.92
CA MET A 528 7.87 14.35 1.54
C MET A 528 8.87 14.16 2.68
N SER A 529 8.72 13.10 3.47
CA SER A 529 9.68 12.75 4.54
C SER A 529 11.08 12.50 3.96
N ALA A 530 11.19 11.72 2.89
CA ALA A 530 12.47 11.49 2.21
C ALA A 530 13.07 12.77 1.59
N VAL A 531 12.24 13.65 1.03
CA VAL A 531 12.69 14.97 0.55
C VAL A 531 13.24 15.81 1.71
N ASN A 532 12.61 15.78 2.89
CA ASN A 532 13.10 16.50 4.06
C ASN A 532 14.44 15.94 4.58
N ASP A 533 14.66 14.63 4.49
CA ASP A 533 15.93 13.98 4.87
C ASP A 533 17.09 14.43 3.95
N LEU A 534 16.81 14.81 2.70
CA LEU A 534 17.80 15.30 1.74
C LEU A 534 18.13 16.78 1.88
N LEU A 535 17.30 17.54 2.59
CA LEU A 535 17.47 18.99 2.68
C LEU A 535 18.88 19.41 3.13
N PRO A 536 19.55 18.74 4.09
CA PRO A 536 20.93 19.05 4.47
C PRO A 536 21.97 18.86 3.36
N GLN A 537 21.67 18.10 2.31
CA GLN A 537 22.58 17.81 1.18
C GLN A 537 22.46 18.85 0.05
N ILE A 538 21.50 19.77 0.13
CA ILE A 538 21.25 20.78 -0.90
C ILE A 538 22.26 21.91 -0.73
N ASP A 539 23.13 22.08 -1.74
CA ASP A 539 24.06 23.19 -1.83
C ASP A 539 23.72 24.12 -3.00
N SER A 540 24.61 25.09 -3.26
CA SER A 540 24.48 26.05 -4.35
C SER A 540 24.30 25.39 -5.72
N SER A 541 25.05 24.33 -6.01
CA SER A 541 24.99 23.65 -7.30
C SER A 541 23.66 22.93 -7.49
N VAL A 542 23.18 22.25 -6.45
CA VAL A 542 21.91 21.51 -6.45
C VAL A 542 20.73 22.48 -6.57
N LEU A 543 20.73 23.58 -5.81
CA LEU A 543 19.66 24.57 -5.86
C LEU A 543 19.51 25.19 -7.25
N VAL A 544 20.63 25.58 -7.88
CA VAL A 544 20.63 26.18 -9.22
C VAL A 544 20.12 25.20 -10.29
N ALA A 545 20.54 23.93 -10.22
CA ALA A 545 20.11 22.91 -11.16
C ALA A 545 18.63 22.49 -10.96
N MET A 546 18.16 22.47 -9.71
CA MET A 546 16.79 22.06 -9.35
C MET A 546 15.74 23.15 -9.58
N GLN A 547 16.12 24.43 -9.45
CA GLN A 547 15.18 25.55 -9.47
C GLN A 547 14.23 25.57 -10.68
N PRO A 548 14.67 25.37 -11.93
CA PRO A 548 13.77 25.41 -13.08
C PRO A 548 12.60 24.42 -12.97
N ARG A 549 12.91 23.16 -12.63
CA ARG A 549 11.91 22.11 -12.48
C ARG A 549 11.01 22.36 -11.27
N LEU A 550 11.56 22.89 -10.17
CA LEU A 550 10.76 23.26 -9.00
C LEU A 550 9.76 24.38 -9.33
N SER A 551 10.15 25.38 -10.11
CA SER A 551 9.24 26.44 -10.59
C SER A 551 8.11 25.90 -11.48
N GLU A 552 8.40 24.94 -12.35
CA GLU A 552 7.37 24.24 -13.13
C GLU A 552 6.38 23.49 -12.23
N LEU A 553 6.87 22.78 -11.20
CA LEU A 553 5.99 22.05 -10.29
C LEU A 553 5.09 22.99 -9.46
N LEU A 554 5.59 24.16 -9.06
CA LEU A 554 4.79 25.15 -8.31
C LEU A 554 3.64 25.73 -9.15
N HIS A 555 3.89 26.00 -10.43
CA HIS A 555 2.95 26.70 -11.31
C HIS A 555 2.12 25.76 -12.22
N SER A 556 2.76 24.85 -12.92
CA SER A 556 2.22 24.13 -14.08
C SER A 556 1.74 22.72 -13.80
N SER A 557 1.97 22.18 -12.60
CA SER A 557 1.49 20.83 -12.27
C SER A 557 -0.02 20.79 -12.04
N VAL A 558 -0.69 19.73 -12.52
CA VAL A 558 -2.16 19.61 -12.45
C VAL A 558 -2.61 19.15 -11.05
N GLY A 559 -1.81 18.35 -10.37
CA GLY A 559 -2.16 17.77 -9.07
C GLY A 559 -2.02 18.77 -7.91
N VAL A 560 -3.11 19.00 -7.17
CA VAL A 560 -3.14 19.87 -5.97
C VAL A 560 -2.09 19.44 -4.94
N SER A 561 -1.92 18.14 -4.74
CA SER A 561 -0.96 17.58 -3.79
C SER A 561 0.50 17.77 -4.21
N THR A 562 0.80 17.67 -5.51
CA THR A 562 2.13 17.97 -6.05
C THR A 562 2.49 19.45 -5.84
N ARG A 563 1.56 20.37 -6.13
CA ARG A 563 1.75 21.81 -5.89
C ARG A 563 1.92 22.12 -4.41
N SER A 564 1.08 21.54 -3.57
CA SER A 564 1.13 21.71 -2.11
C SER A 564 2.42 21.16 -1.52
N ALA A 565 2.89 20.01 -1.99
CA ALA A 565 4.16 19.44 -1.60
C ALA A 565 5.34 20.32 -2.05
N SER A 566 5.32 20.82 -3.28
CA SER A 566 6.37 21.71 -3.80
C SER A 566 6.42 23.02 -3.02
N ALA A 567 5.26 23.59 -2.70
CA ALA A 567 5.10 24.74 -1.80
C ALA A 567 5.69 24.47 -0.41
N GLN A 568 5.35 23.32 0.18
CA GLN A 568 5.91 22.91 1.47
C GLN A 568 7.43 22.76 1.41
N PHE A 569 7.97 22.15 0.35
CA PHE A 569 9.41 21.99 0.20
C PHE A 569 10.15 23.33 0.13
N VAL A 570 9.62 24.30 -0.63
CA VAL A 570 10.16 25.69 -0.65
C VAL A 570 10.08 26.33 0.75
N THR A 571 8.98 26.13 1.46
CA THR A 571 8.83 26.60 2.85
C THR A 571 9.88 25.98 3.76
N MET A 572 10.17 24.68 3.62
CA MET A 572 11.21 24.00 4.38
C MET A 572 12.62 24.50 4.04
N LEU A 573 12.90 24.80 2.78
CA LEU A 573 14.15 25.46 2.37
C LEU A 573 14.31 26.83 3.05
N CYS A 574 13.24 27.63 3.09
CA CYS A 574 13.24 28.93 3.76
C CYS A 574 13.57 28.82 5.26
N LEU A 575 13.02 27.80 5.93
CA LEU A 575 13.20 27.61 7.36
C LEU A 575 14.52 26.93 7.74
N ARG A 576 15.02 26.01 6.93
CA ARG A 576 16.17 25.16 7.27
C ARG A 576 17.47 25.53 6.54
N ALA A 577 17.39 26.23 5.41
CA ALA A 577 18.55 26.66 4.64
C ALA A 577 18.51 28.17 4.28
N PRO A 578 18.28 29.08 5.25
CA PRO A 578 18.10 30.51 4.96
C PRO A 578 19.33 31.17 4.34
N GLN A 579 20.55 30.79 4.78
CA GLN A 579 21.79 31.35 4.22
C GLN A 579 21.97 31.00 2.74
N LEU A 580 21.67 29.74 2.37
CA LEU A 580 21.72 29.31 0.98
C LEU A 580 20.77 30.14 0.10
N LEU A 581 19.58 30.49 0.59
CA LEU A 581 18.64 31.31 -0.16
C LEU A 581 19.06 32.79 -0.25
N LEU A 582 19.72 33.32 0.79
CA LEU A 582 20.27 34.68 0.76
C LEU A 582 21.39 34.81 -0.29
N ASP A 583 22.25 33.80 -0.40
CA ASP A 583 23.33 33.77 -1.39
C ASP A 583 22.83 33.59 -2.83
N HIS A 584 21.62 33.04 -3.01
CA HIS A 584 21.02 32.69 -4.31
C HIS A 584 19.70 33.41 -4.59
N ARG A 585 19.69 34.73 -4.39
CA ARG A 585 18.50 35.59 -4.55
C ARG A 585 17.81 35.48 -5.92
N ALA A 586 18.58 35.33 -7.00
CA ALA A 586 18.01 35.20 -8.36
C ALA A 586 17.20 33.91 -8.55
N GLN A 587 17.53 32.85 -7.83
CA GLN A 587 16.79 31.59 -7.81
C GLN A 587 15.51 31.77 -6.99
N CYS A 588 15.58 32.46 -5.86
CA CYS A 588 14.42 32.85 -5.05
C CYS A 588 13.42 33.69 -5.86
N ASP A 589 13.89 34.71 -6.59
CA ASP A 589 13.05 35.56 -7.44
C ASP A 589 12.32 34.75 -8.51
N ARG A 590 13.01 33.79 -9.16
CA ARG A 590 12.38 32.90 -10.16
C ARG A 590 11.32 31.98 -9.55
N MET A 591 11.58 31.41 -8.37
CA MET A 591 10.58 30.62 -7.64
C MET A 591 9.38 31.50 -7.24
N PHE A 592 9.63 32.73 -6.78
CA PHE A 592 8.58 33.66 -6.42
C PHE A 592 7.71 34.06 -7.61
N HIS A 593 8.31 34.34 -8.77
CA HIS A 593 7.59 34.58 -10.02
C HIS A 593 6.69 33.40 -10.44
N SER A 594 7.10 32.15 -10.17
CA SER A 594 6.22 30.98 -10.42
C SER A 594 5.07 30.85 -9.41
N ILE A 595 5.23 31.38 -8.19
CA ILE A 595 4.19 31.34 -7.14
C ILE A 595 3.14 32.42 -7.37
N VAL A 596 3.52 33.63 -7.80
CA VAL A 596 2.60 34.78 -7.93
C VAL A 596 1.34 34.48 -8.77
N PRO A 597 1.42 33.85 -9.97
CA PRO A 597 0.23 33.46 -10.72
C PRO A 597 -0.70 32.49 -9.97
N SER A 598 -0.11 31.62 -9.13
CA SER A 598 -0.82 30.62 -8.33
C SER A 598 -1.62 31.22 -7.17
N LEU A 599 -1.40 32.49 -6.84
CA LEU A 599 -2.20 33.22 -5.85
C LEU A 599 -3.61 33.53 -6.35
N ARG A 600 -3.82 33.45 -7.67
CA ARG A 600 -5.11 33.64 -8.36
C ARG A 600 -5.66 32.33 -8.93
N ASP A 601 -5.21 31.19 -8.38
CA ASP A 601 -5.68 29.88 -8.82
C ASP A 601 -7.19 29.71 -8.56
N ARG A 602 -7.87 28.91 -9.37
CA ARG A 602 -9.29 28.60 -9.16
C ARG A 602 -9.51 27.84 -7.85
N ASN A 603 -8.57 26.98 -7.47
CA ASN A 603 -8.65 26.18 -6.25
C ASN A 603 -8.28 27.01 -5.00
N PRO A 604 -9.20 27.22 -4.03
CA PRO A 604 -8.92 27.98 -2.82
C PRO A 604 -7.81 27.37 -1.96
N SER A 605 -7.71 26.04 -1.88
CA SER A 605 -6.66 25.36 -1.11
C SER A 605 -5.27 25.68 -1.66
N VAL A 606 -5.12 25.65 -2.99
CA VAL A 606 -3.88 26.04 -3.65
C VAL A 606 -3.52 27.49 -3.34
N ARG A 607 -4.49 28.42 -3.41
CA ARG A 607 -4.25 29.83 -3.04
C ARG A 607 -3.72 29.97 -1.61
N LYS A 608 -4.31 29.25 -0.64
CA LYS A 608 -3.85 29.23 0.76
C LYS A 608 -2.41 28.72 0.89
N GLN A 609 -2.08 27.57 0.28
CA GLN A 609 -0.74 26.99 0.37
C GLN A 609 0.33 27.88 -0.30
N MET A 610 0.00 28.46 -1.45
CA MET A 610 0.89 29.34 -2.20
C MET A 610 1.09 30.68 -1.49
N ALA A 611 0.04 31.23 -0.87
CA ALA A 611 0.15 32.41 -0.01
C ALA A 611 1.08 32.17 1.18
N GLY A 612 0.93 31.03 1.86
CA GLY A 612 1.81 30.60 2.95
C GLY A 612 3.27 30.51 2.49
N THR A 613 3.52 29.88 1.34
CA THR A 613 4.88 29.73 0.80
C THR A 613 5.48 31.05 0.34
N ALA A 614 4.71 31.89 -0.36
CA ALA A 614 5.11 33.22 -0.77
C ALA A 614 5.55 34.07 0.42
N SER A 615 4.84 33.98 1.55
CA SER A 615 5.18 34.73 2.74
C SER A 615 6.49 34.28 3.40
N HIS A 616 6.84 33.00 3.35
CA HIS A 616 8.14 32.51 3.83
C HIS A 616 9.28 32.91 2.88
N LEU A 617 9.04 32.79 1.58
CA LEU A 617 10.02 33.15 0.55
C LEU A 617 10.26 34.66 0.46
N ALA A 618 9.30 35.48 0.92
CA ALA A 618 9.35 36.94 0.86
C ALA A 618 10.62 37.57 1.47
N LYS A 619 11.23 36.92 2.47
CA LYS A 619 12.47 37.41 3.11
C LYS A 619 13.71 37.28 2.22
N PHE A 620 13.65 36.42 1.20
CA PHE A 620 14.80 36.02 0.38
C PHE A 620 14.75 36.55 -1.05
N VAL A 621 13.69 37.27 -1.43
CA VAL A 621 13.47 37.81 -2.79
C VAL A 621 13.85 39.28 -2.87
N SER A 622 13.99 39.82 -4.08
CA SER A 622 14.29 41.25 -4.31
C SER A 622 13.18 42.17 -3.80
N ALA A 623 13.57 43.37 -3.34
CA ALA A 623 12.61 44.38 -2.91
C ALA A 623 11.68 44.80 -4.07
N ASN A 624 12.17 44.71 -5.31
CA ASN A 624 11.38 44.95 -6.51
C ASN A 624 10.23 43.93 -6.63
N GLU A 625 10.51 42.65 -6.40
CA GLU A 625 9.47 41.61 -6.47
C GLU A 625 8.43 41.73 -5.36
N ILE A 626 8.84 42.12 -4.15
CA ILE A 626 7.88 42.45 -3.09
C ILE A 626 7.02 43.65 -3.45
N SER A 627 7.61 44.72 -4.01
CA SER A 627 6.85 45.88 -4.46
C SER A 627 5.86 45.53 -5.58
N ASN A 628 6.26 44.67 -6.52
CA ASN A 628 5.41 44.16 -7.59
C ASN A 628 4.27 43.31 -7.04
N LEU A 629 4.54 42.43 -6.06
CA LEU A 629 3.50 41.67 -5.36
C LEU A 629 2.52 42.63 -4.69
N MET A 630 2.97 43.61 -3.91
CA MET A 630 2.08 44.54 -3.19
C MET A 630 1.20 45.35 -4.15
N LYS A 631 1.75 45.83 -5.27
CA LYS A 631 0.95 46.48 -6.34
C LYS A 631 -0.09 45.54 -6.94
N THR A 632 0.26 44.27 -7.09
CA THR A 632 -0.65 43.23 -7.62
C THR A 632 -1.78 42.94 -6.62
N LEU A 633 -1.46 42.81 -5.33
CA LEU A 633 -2.42 42.60 -4.25
C LEU A 633 -3.38 43.79 -4.13
N ALA A 634 -2.88 45.03 -4.18
CA ALA A 634 -3.72 46.23 -4.15
C ALA A 634 -4.74 46.25 -5.29
N LYS A 635 -4.35 45.84 -6.50
CA LYS A 635 -5.29 45.67 -7.63
C LYS A 635 -6.30 44.54 -7.39
N ASP A 636 -5.85 43.42 -6.84
CA ASP A 636 -6.70 42.26 -6.57
C ASP A 636 -7.77 42.54 -5.51
N LEU A 637 -7.45 43.37 -4.51
CA LEU A 637 -8.38 43.79 -3.45
C LEU A 637 -9.55 44.64 -3.97
N VAL A 638 -9.37 45.34 -5.10
CA VAL A 638 -10.39 46.19 -5.74
C VAL A 638 -11.07 45.49 -6.92
N SER A 639 -10.58 44.33 -7.34
CA SER A 639 -11.15 43.56 -8.45
C SER A 639 -12.62 43.20 -8.21
N ASP A 640 -13.44 43.10 -9.27
CA ASP A 640 -14.82 42.62 -9.15
C ASP A 640 -14.88 41.12 -8.79
N ARG A 641 -13.77 40.41 -8.98
CA ARG A 641 -13.63 38.99 -8.73
C ARG A 641 -13.32 38.68 -7.27
N GLU A 642 -14.26 38.04 -6.60
CA GLU A 642 -14.14 37.68 -5.18
C GLU A 642 -12.99 36.70 -4.89
N ASP A 643 -12.69 35.79 -5.82
CA ASP A 643 -11.58 34.84 -5.66
C ASP A 643 -10.21 35.52 -5.63
N MET A 644 -10.05 36.64 -6.36
CA MET A 644 -8.84 37.48 -6.31
C MET A 644 -8.72 38.20 -4.96
N LYS A 645 -9.82 38.76 -4.44
CA LYS A 645 -9.84 39.40 -3.11
C LYS A 645 -9.45 38.43 -2.01
N GLN A 646 -10.03 37.22 -2.03
CA GLN A 646 -9.73 36.18 -1.05
C GLN A 646 -8.28 35.67 -1.19
N GLY A 647 -7.78 35.51 -2.42
CA GLY A 647 -6.36 35.22 -2.66
C GLY A 647 -5.44 36.27 -2.04
N ALA A 648 -5.74 37.56 -2.26
CA ALA A 648 -4.97 38.65 -1.67
C ALA A 648 -5.05 38.67 -0.14
N ARG A 649 -6.23 38.43 0.44
CA ARG A 649 -6.43 38.29 1.90
C ARG A 649 -5.53 37.20 2.49
N HIS A 650 -5.49 36.02 1.88
CA HIS A 650 -4.65 34.92 2.34
C HIS A 650 -3.15 35.28 2.32
N VAL A 651 -2.70 36.02 1.30
CA VAL A 651 -1.31 36.50 1.21
C VAL A 651 -1.01 37.50 2.32
N LEU A 652 -1.88 38.50 2.53
CA LEU A 652 -1.70 39.50 3.59
C LEU A 652 -1.69 38.85 4.98
N ARG A 653 -2.58 37.88 5.23
CA ARG A 653 -2.60 37.08 6.47
C ARG A 653 -1.32 36.27 6.66
N SER A 654 -0.84 35.62 5.60
CA SER A 654 0.39 34.83 5.70
C SER A 654 1.62 35.73 5.93
N LEU A 655 1.63 36.92 5.32
CA LEU A 655 2.68 37.92 5.53
C LEU A 655 2.61 38.54 6.94
N SER A 656 1.43 38.80 7.49
CA SER A 656 1.29 39.33 8.86
C SER A 656 1.87 38.35 9.89
N HIS A 657 1.65 37.04 9.70
CA HIS A 657 2.19 36.01 10.58
C HIS A 657 3.70 35.79 10.42
N ASN A 658 4.20 35.71 9.18
CA ASN A 658 5.57 35.26 8.94
C ASN A 658 6.58 36.42 8.77
N CYS A 659 6.12 37.58 8.30
CA CYS A 659 6.93 38.75 7.93
C CYS A 659 6.26 40.09 8.29
N PRO A 660 5.86 40.34 9.55
CA PRO A 660 5.12 41.55 9.94
C PRO A 660 5.89 42.85 9.65
N GLU A 661 7.21 42.86 9.83
CA GLU A 661 8.06 44.02 9.54
C GLU A 661 8.02 44.38 8.05
N LEU A 662 8.09 43.39 7.16
CA LEU A 662 8.01 43.62 5.71
C LEU A 662 6.64 44.18 5.33
N LEU A 663 5.57 43.62 5.92
CA LEU A 663 4.20 44.09 5.68
C LEU A 663 3.99 45.53 6.16
N SER A 664 4.58 45.91 7.29
CA SER A 664 4.44 47.27 7.86
C SER A 664 4.96 48.37 6.93
N ASN A 665 5.94 48.07 6.07
CA ASN A 665 6.46 49.02 5.07
C ASN A 665 5.42 49.38 3.99
N PHE A 666 4.35 48.59 3.87
CA PHE A 666 3.28 48.78 2.90
C PHE A 666 1.93 49.10 3.54
N SER A 667 1.89 49.40 4.85
CA SER A 667 0.64 49.64 5.58
C SER A 667 -0.23 50.74 4.96
N THR A 668 0.37 51.83 4.49
CA THR A 668 -0.35 52.92 3.78
C THR A 668 -1.08 52.43 2.52
N GLN A 669 -0.52 51.42 1.83
CA GLN A 669 -1.10 50.85 0.62
C GLN A 669 -2.13 49.76 0.89
N ILE A 670 -2.04 49.00 1.99
CA ILE A 670 -2.88 47.80 2.21
C ILE A 670 -4.00 48.05 3.23
N VAL A 671 -3.76 48.83 4.28
CA VAL A 671 -4.70 49.00 5.40
C VAL A 671 -6.04 49.57 4.93
N PRO A 672 -6.10 50.58 4.05
CA PRO A 672 -7.37 51.09 3.53
C PRO A 672 -8.24 50.00 2.88
N TYR A 673 -7.64 49.09 2.11
CA TYR A 673 -8.38 48.01 1.43
C TYR A 673 -8.84 46.92 2.40
N VAL A 674 -8.02 46.56 3.39
CA VAL A 674 -8.45 45.60 4.43
C VAL A 674 -9.58 46.21 5.26
N PHE A 675 -9.54 47.52 5.53
CA PHE A 675 -10.62 48.22 6.22
C PHE A 675 -11.93 48.19 5.43
N LEU A 676 -11.84 48.41 4.11
CA LEU A 676 -12.98 48.30 3.20
C LEU A 676 -13.62 46.89 3.27
N GLY A 677 -12.78 45.84 3.23
CA GLY A 677 -13.24 44.44 3.36
C GLY A 677 -13.91 44.13 4.69
N LYS A 678 -13.37 44.65 5.80
CA LYS A 678 -13.97 44.57 7.14
C LYS A 678 -15.37 45.21 7.19
N CYS A 679 -15.57 46.30 6.46
CA CYS A 679 -16.84 47.02 6.40
C CYS A 679 -17.92 46.37 5.51
N MET A 680 -17.72 45.10 5.09
CA MET A 680 -18.72 44.32 4.37
C MET A 680 -20.04 44.21 5.12
N GLN A 681 -21.15 44.52 4.43
CA GLN A 681 -22.49 44.22 4.92
C GLN A 681 -22.81 42.75 4.73
N VAL A 682 -23.43 42.17 5.75
CA VAL A 682 -23.92 40.80 5.76
C VAL A 682 -25.44 40.87 5.91
N GLU A 683 -26.16 40.30 4.95
CA GLU A 683 -27.61 40.19 5.01
C GLU A 683 -28.02 39.12 6.04
N LYS A 684 -29.20 39.29 6.65
CA LYS A 684 -29.69 38.34 7.66
C LYS A 684 -29.92 36.98 7.01
N GLY A 685 -29.27 35.95 7.53
CA GLY A 685 -29.37 34.57 7.02
C GLY A 685 -28.28 34.17 6.02
N ASP A 686 -27.42 35.09 5.58
CA ASP A 686 -26.27 34.76 4.73
C ASP A 686 -25.03 34.39 5.56
N GLU A 687 -24.96 33.11 5.94
CA GLU A 687 -23.82 32.57 6.69
C GLU A 687 -22.50 32.58 5.91
N VAL A 688 -22.54 32.59 4.57
CA VAL A 688 -21.33 32.63 3.73
C VAL A 688 -20.70 34.02 3.78
N ALA A 689 -21.51 35.08 3.59
CA ALA A 689 -21.04 36.46 3.75
C ALA A 689 -20.58 36.74 5.18
N LYS A 690 -21.27 36.19 6.19
CA LYS A 690 -20.86 36.30 7.60
C LYS A 690 -19.49 35.70 7.87
N LYS A 691 -19.23 34.49 7.36
CA LYS A 691 -17.92 33.84 7.47
C LYS A 691 -16.82 34.67 6.80
N LYS A 692 -17.08 35.17 5.59
CA LYS A 692 -16.14 36.05 4.87
C LYS A 692 -15.87 37.35 5.62
N GLN A 693 -16.88 37.96 6.25
CA GLN A 693 -16.68 39.17 7.05
C GLN A 693 -15.80 38.88 8.26
N ALA A 694 -16.06 37.78 8.98
CA ALA A 694 -15.24 37.36 10.12
C ALA A 694 -13.77 37.14 9.71
N GLU A 695 -13.55 36.58 8.53
CA GLU A 695 -12.24 36.38 7.92
C GLU A 695 -11.50 37.69 7.60
N TRP A 696 -12.20 38.77 7.24
CA TRP A 696 -11.62 40.11 7.08
C TRP A 696 -11.38 40.80 8.41
N GLU A 697 -12.27 40.64 9.38
CA GLU A 697 -12.11 41.16 10.73
C GLU A 697 -10.89 40.53 11.43
N GLU A 698 -10.67 39.23 11.25
CA GLU A 698 -9.49 38.53 11.76
C GLU A 698 -8.20 39.08 11.16
N LEU A 699 -8.16 39.33 9.84
CA LEU A 699 -6.99 39.96 9.22
C LEU A 699 -6.79 41.40 9.76
N TRP A 700 -7.88 42.14 9.96
CA TRP A 700 -7.82 43.50 10.49
C TRP A 700 -7.19 43.55 11.89
N THR A 701 -7.59 42.65 12.79
CA THR A 701 -7.06 42.59 14.17
C THR A 701 -5.60 42.15 14.22
N GLU A 702 -5.12 41.39 13.22
CA GLU A 702 -3.72 40.97 13.12
C GLU A 702 -2.79 42.09 12.63
N ILE A 703 -3.24 42.91 11.66
CA ILE A 703 -2.38 43.95 11.05
C ILE A 703 -2.51 45.32 11.72
N VAL A 704 -3.59 45.54 12.48
CA VAL A 704 -3.87 46.82 13.14
C VAL A 704 -4.12 46.62 14.65
N PRO A 705 -3.45 47.37 15.54
CA PRO A 705 -3.68 47.29 16.99
C PRO A 705 -5.08 47.76 17.42
N SER A 706 -5.60 48.84 16.81
CA SER A 706 -6.96 49.32 17.03
C SER A 706 -7.46 50.17 15.87
N THR A 707 -8.78 50.17 15.63
CA THR A 707 -9.37 50.97 14.54
C THR A 707 -9.09 52.46 14.70
N ASN A 708 -9.14 52.99 15.93
CA ASN A 708 -8.80 54.39 16.19
C ASN A 708 -7.36 54.75 15.79
N ALA A 709 -6.39 53.89 16.15
CA ALA A 709 -5.00 54.10 15.79
C ALA A 709 -4.77 54.03 14.27
N ALA A 710 -5.35 53.04 13.57
CA ALA A 710 -5.25 52.96 12.12
C ALA A 710 -5.85 54.17 11.41
N VAL A 711 -7.03 54.63 11.83
CA VAL A 711 -7.68 55.79 11.21
C VAL A 711 -6.88 57.07 11.44
N ARG A 712 -6.17 57.19 12.57
CA ARG A 712 -5.27 58.33 12.82
C ARG A 712 -4.01 58.28 11.95
N LEU A 713 -3.45 57.10 11.71
CA LEU A 713 -2.20 56.93 10.96
C LEU A 713 -2.42 56.95 9.44
N TYR A 714 -3.48 56.30 8.96
CA TYR A 714 -3.77 56.07 7.53
C TYR A 714 -5.08 56.76 7.08
N GLY A 715 -5.48 57.81 7.81
CA GLY A 715 -6.77 58.46 7.60
C GLY A 715 -6.90 59.07 6.21
N ASN A 716 -5.85 59.69 5.69
CA ASN A 716 -5.86 60.28 4.34
C ASN A 716 -6.22 59.22 3.30
N GLU A 717 -5.50 58.10 3.30
CA GLU A 717 -5.66 57.01 2.35
C GLU A 717 -7.01 56.29 2.51
N ILE A 718 -7.51 56.17 3.75
CA ILE A 718 -8.85 55.64 4.04
C ILE A 718 -9.95 56.53 3.44
N PHE A 719 -9.86 57.85 3.64
CA PHE A 719 -10.85 58.79 3.10
C PHE A 719 -10.79 58.81 1.57
N ASP A 720 -9.60 58.86 0.98
CA ASP A 720 -9.40 58.89 -0.46
C ASP A 720 -9.97 57.63 -1.13
N LEU A 721 -9.66 56.44 -0.60
CA LEU A 721 -10.18 55.18 -1.11
C LEU A 721 -11.70 55.08 -0.94
N GLY A 722 -12.23 55.45 0.23
CA GLY A 722 -13.66 55.39 0.49
C GLY A 722 -14.45 56.30 -0.44
N LEU A 723 -13.97 57.54 -0.66
CA LEU A 723 -14.64 58.53 -1.52
C LEU A 723 -14.56 58.15 -3.01
N SER A 724 -13.40 57.70 -3.50
CA SER A 724 -13.25 57.26 -4.89
C SER A 724 -14.11 56.03 -5.16
N THR A 725 -14.07 55.02 -4.27
CA THR A 725 -14.85 53.79 -4.41
C THR A 725 -16.36 54.09 -4.39
N LEU A 726 -16.81 54.99 -3.52
CA LEU A 726 -18.21 55.38 -3.43
C LEU A 726 -18.72 56.09 -4.71
N LYS A 727 -17.84 56.86 -5.37
CA LYS A 727 -18.16 57.62 -6.59
C LYS A 727 -18.06 56.78 -7.86
N GLU A 728 -17.05 55.94 -7.97
CA GLU A 728 -16.62 55.30 -9.23
C GLU A 728 -17.09 53.85 -9.38
N SER A 729 -17.25 53.10 -8.27
CA SER A 729 -17.59 51.67 -8.34
C SER A 729 -18.93 51.43 -9.01
N GLU A 730 -19.03 50.43 -9.91
CA GLU A 730 -20.30 50.02 -10.51
C GLU A 730 -21.07 49.02 -9.64
N ILE A 731 -20.40 48.41 -8.66
CA ILE A 731 -20.97 47.38 -7.78
C ILE A 731 -21.59 48.02 -6.54
N TRP A 732 -22.91 47.89 -6.40
CA TRP A 732 -23.67 48.46 -5.28
C TRP A 732 -23.15 48.01 -3.90
N SER A 733 -22.89 46.72 -3.69
CA SER A 733 -22.39 46.20 -2.40
C SER A 733 -21.05 46.80 -1.99
N VAL A 734 -20.18 47.11 -2.95
CA VAL A 734 -18.90 47.78 -2.73
C VAL A 734 -19.10 49.27 -2.38
N ARG A 735 -20.10 49.94 -2.97
CA ARG A 735 -20.49 51.29 -2.55
C ARG A 735 -21.01 51.32 -1.11
N VAL A 736 -21.78 50.31 -0.71
CA VAL A 736 -22.23 50.17 0.70
C VAL A 736 -21.03 50.01 1.64
N GLN A 737 -20.06 49.16 1.28
CA GLN A 737 -18.83 48.97 2.02
C GLN A 737 -18.06 50.28 2.21
N ALA A 738 -17.89 51.04 1.13
CA ALA A 738 -17.20 52.33 1.15
C ALA A 738 -17.91 53.36 2.04
N ALA A 739 -19.25 53.46 1.94
CA ALA A 739 -20.02 54.35 2.80
C ALA A 739 -19.89 53.98 4.29
N LYS A 740 -19.89 52.69 4.62
CA LYS A 740 -19.65 52.21 6.00
C LYS A 740 -18.23 52.44 6.50
N MET A 741 -17.25 52.28 5.63
CA MET A 741 -15.84 52.54 5.94
C MET A 741 -15.65 54.00 6.35
N LEU A 742 -16.25 54.94 5.61
CA LEU A 742 -16.22 56.36 5.95
C LEU A 742 -16.97 56.66 7.26
N GLU A 743 -18.13 56.03 7.47
CA GLU A 743 -18.92 56.16 8.70
C GLU A 743 -18.11 55.72 9.92
N GLU A 744 -17.47 54.55 9.84
CA GLU A 744 -16.62 54.02 10.91
C GLU A 744 -15.38 54.89 11.13
N ALA A 745 -14.71 55.35 10.06
CA ALA A 745 -13.54 56.22 10.16
C ALA A 745 -13.86 57.51 10.94
N VAL A 746 -14.94 58.20 10.57
CA VAL A 746 -15.37 59.43 11.26
C VAL A 746 -15.73 59.15 12.71
N ARG A 747 -16.46 58.06 12.98
CA ARG A 747 -16.87 57.70 14.35
C ARG A 747 -15.66 57.47 15.26
N GLN A 748 -14.59 56.87 14.74
CA GLN A 748 -13.37 56.64 15.50
C GLN A 748 -12.59 57.92 15.79
N LEU A 749 -12.69 58.94 14.93
CA LEU A 749 -11.96 60.20 15.12
C LEU A 749 -12.57 61.10 16.22
N LYS A 750 -13.83 60.91 16.64
CA LYS A 750 -14.49 61.60 17.79
C LYS A 750 -14.13 63.10 17.94
N GLY A 751 -14.10 63.85 16.84
CA GLY A 751 -13.78 65.30 16.86
C GLY A 751 -12.29 65.68 16.78
N THR A 752 -11.40 64.72 16.57
CA THR A 752 -9.99 64.99 16.22
C THR A 752 -9.75 65.22 14.72
N LEU A 753 -10.81 65.16 13.90
CA LEU A 753 -10.73 65.50 12.49
C LEU A 753 -10.64 67.01 12.32
N GLU A 754 -9.57 67.48 11.68
CA GLU A 754 -9.35 68.90 11.40
C GLU A 754 -10.51 69.53 10.62
N ALA A 755 -10.91 70.75 11.01
CA ALA A 755 -12.08 71.43 10.46
C ALA A 755 -12.04 71.62 8.93
N ASN A 756 -10.86 71.89 8.36
CA ASN A 756 -10.69 72.05 6.91
C ASN A 756 -10.96 70.74 6.17
N LYS A 757 -10.38 69.65 6.65
CA LYS A 757 -10.58 68.31 6.08
C LYS A 757 -12.02 67.81 6.31
N ALA A 758 -12.60 68.15 7.45
CA ALA A 758 -14.01 67.87 7.75
C ALA A 758 -14.95 68.57 6.76
N ALA A 759 -14.67 69.83 6.42
CA ALA A 759 -15.43 70.59 5.42
C ALA A 759 -15.25 70.00 4.00
N GLU A 760 -14.04 69.61 3.63
CA GLU A 760 -13.74 68.95 2.36
C GLU A 760 -14.51 67.63 2.20
N VAL A 761 -14.45 66.75 3.20
CA VAL A 761 -15.17 65.47 3.19
C VAL A 761 -16.69 65.68 3.08
N ILE A 762 -17.26 66.64 3.82
CA ILE A 762 -18.69 67.01 3.66
C ILE A 762 -18.98 67.47 2.23
N GLY A 763 -18.13 68.34 1.66
CA GLY A 763 -18.26 68.84 0.29
C GLY A 763 -18.25 67.73 -0.76
N LEU A 764 -17.49 66.66 -0.54
CA LEU A 764 -17.45 65.48 -1.42
C LEU A 764 -18.63 64.52 -1.21
N LEU A 765 -19.16 64.41 0.01
CA LEU A 765 -20.27 63.51 0.34
C LEU A 765 -21.64 64.06 -0.06
N LEU A 766 -21.88 65.37 0.09
CA LEU A 766 -23.19 65.98 -0.19
C LEU A 766 -23.69 65.77 -1.63
N PRO A 767 -22.85 65.91 -2.68
CA PRO A 767 -23.27 65.61 -4.05
C PRO A 767 -23.75 64.15 -4.23
N LEU A 768 -23.17 63.21 -3.48
CA LEU A 768 -23.50 61.78 -3.56
C LEU A 768 -24.87 61.45 -2.96
N LEU A 769 -25.47 62.37 -2.19
CA LEU A 769 -26.84 62.22 -1.67
C LEU A 769 -27.91 62.44 -2.75
N SER A 770 -27.57 63.10 -3.86
CA SER A 770 -28.48 63.31 -4.98
C SER A 770 -28.89 61.98 -5.66
N GLY A 771 -30.02 62.00 -6.38
CA GLY A 771 -30.53 60.83 -7.10
C GLY A 771 -31.26 59.78 -6.23
N ARG A 772 -31.30 58.55 -6.75
CA ARG A 772 -32.05 57.42 -6.18
C ARG A 772 -31.53 57.01 -4.79
N ILE A 773 -32.44 56.55 -3.93
CA ILE A 773 -32.10 55.94 -2.63
C ILE A 773 -31.74 54.48 -2.84
N TRP A 774 -30.64 54.03 -2.23
CA TRP A 774 -30.13 52.67 -2.28
C TRP A 774 -29.71 52.24 -0.87
N ALA A 775 -29.73 50.94 -0.59
CA ALA A 775 -29.44 50.39 0.73
C ALA A 775 -27.98 50.69 1.13
N GLY A 776 -27.74 51.40 2.25
CA GLY A 776 -26.40 51.85 2.65
C GLY A 776 -26.16 53.33 2.41
N LYS A 777 -27.03 54.03 1.66
CA LYS A 777 -26.95 55.49 1.49
C LYS A 777 -27.17 56.22 2.82
N GLU A 778 -27.81 55.56 3.79
CA GLU A 778 -27.96 56.06 5.15
C GLU A 778 -26.61 56.32 5.84
N SER A 779 -25.59 55.50 5.56
CA SER A 779 -24.24 55.65 6.13
C SER A 779 -23.60 56.98 5.74
N ILE A 780 -23.90 57.52 4.55
CA ILE A 780 -23.43 58.87 4.15
C ILE A 780 -24.02 59.93 5.07
N LEU A 781 -25.32 59.86 5.37
CA LEU A 781 -26.00 60.80 6.27
C LEU A 781 -25.47 60.68 7.70
N ILE A 782 -25.27 59.46 8.19
CA ILE A 782 -24.67 59.21 9.51
C ILE A 782 -23.26 59.80 9.58
N THR A 783 -22.47 59.65 8.52
CA THR A 783 -21.12 60.22 8.41
C THR A 783 -21.18 61.75 8.48
N VAL A 784 -22.04 62.40 7.66
CA VAL A 784 -22.21 63.85 7.68
C VAL A 784 -22.66 64.35 9.05
N ARG A 785 -23.62 63.66 9.69
CA ARG A 785 -24.08 63.97 11.05
C ARG A 785 -22.92 63.95 12.05
N ALA A 786 -22.15 62.86 12.06
CA ALA A 786 -21.04 62.70 12.99
C ALA A 786 -19.95 63.78 12.80
N ILE A 787 -19.69 64.21 11.56
CA ILE A 787 -18.77 65.32 11.28
C ILE A 787 -19.31 66.65 11.83
N LEU A 788 -20.60 66.92 11.62
CA LEU A 788 -21.26 68.15 12.10
C LEU A 788 -21.29 68.25 13.63
N GLU A 789 -21.53 67.12 14.33
CA GLU A 789 -21.50 67.04 15.80
C GLU A 789 -20.09 67.28 16.36
N ALA A 790 -19.07 66.82 15.65
CA ALA A 790 -17.68 66.93 16.05
C ALA A 790 -17.11 68.36 15.98
N ASN A 791 -17.51 69.15 14.97
CA ASN A 791 -16.88 70.46 14.67
C ASN A 791 -17.88 71.65 14.58
N PRO A 792 -18.87 71.80 15.48
CA PRO A 792 -19.95 72.78 15.31
C PRO A 792 -19.47 74.25 15.36
N SER A 793 -18.49 74.58 16.20
CA SER A 793 -17.96 75.95 16.29
C SER A 793 -17.15 76.36 15.08
N GLU A 794 -16.45 75.42 14.45
CA GLU A 794 -15.55 75.69 13.33
C GLU A 794 -16.33 75.90 12.05
N PHE A 795 -17.38 75.10 11.80
CA PHE A 795 -18.29 75.34 10.66
C PHE A 795 -19.00 76.71 10.77
N ARG A 796 -19.35 77.15 11.98
CA ARG A 796 -19.92 78.50 12.20
C ARG A 796 -18.94 79.64 11.90
N LYS A 797 -17.63 79.41 11.97
CA LYS A 797 -16.62 80.44 11.68
C LYS A 797 -16.18 80.41 10.21
N HIS A 798 -16.00 79.22 9.65
CA HIS A 798 -15.30 79.03 8.38
C HIS A 798 -16.21 78.80 7.17
N TRP A 799 -17.48 78.40 7.34
CA TRP A 799 -18.41 78.33 6.21
C TRP A 799 -19.02 79.68 5.87
N ASN A 800 -18.90 80.09 4.61
CA ASN A 800 -19.62 81.23 4.07
C ASN A 800 -21.14 80.93 3.94
N GLU A 801 -21.93 81.97 3.69
CA GLU A 801 -23.40 81.85 3.60
C GLU A 801 -23.85 80.93 2.46
N GLU A 802 -23.10 80.90 1.36
CA GLU A 802 -23.37 80.05 0.21
C GLU A 802 -23.25 78.55 0.54
N ILE A 803 -22.16 78.12 1.19
CA ILE A 803 -21.95 76.72 1.61
C ILE A 803 -23.02 76.32 2.63
N ARG A 804 -23.36 77.19 3.58
CA ARG A 804 -24.42 76.92 4.57
C ARG A 804 -25.77 76.70 3.90
N ASN A 805 -26.12 77.54 2.93
CA ASN A 805 -27.35 77.41 2.16
C ASN A 805 -27.37 76.13 1.33
N GLN A 806 -26.26 75.76 0.68
CA GLN A 806 -26.15 74.50 -0.05
C GLN A 806 -26.36 73.28 0.85
N VAL A 807 -25.70 73.23 2.01
CA VAL A 807 -25.85 72.14 3.01
C VAL A 807 -27.30 72.06 3.49
N LYS A 808 -27.90 73.21 3.84
CA LYS A 808 -29.31 73.33 4.26
C LYS A 808 -30.26 72.78 3.20
N THR A 809 -30.16 73.25 1.96
CA THR A 809 -31.04 72.81 0.87
C THR A 809 -30.94 71.32 0.59
N ILE A 810 -29.72 70.76 0.59
CA ILE A 810 -29.52 69.33 0.34
C ILE A 810 -30.12 68.50 1.48
N LEU A 811 -29.80 68.80 2.74
CA LEU A 811 -30.28 68.00 3.87
C LEU A 811 -31.79 68.14 4.09
N GLN A 812 -32.39 69.31 3.84
CA GLN A 812 -33.85 69.48 3.86
C GLN A 812 -34.52 68.61 2.78
N ARG A 813 -33.98 68.61 1.55
CA ARG A 813 -34.47 67.76 0.46
C ARG A 813 -34.41 66.27 0.81
N GLU A 814 -33.33 65.84 1.46
CA GLU A 814 -33.17 64.43 1.86
C GLU A 814 -34.14 64.05 3.01
N ALA A 815 -34.38 64.96 3.95
CA ALA A 815 -35.31 64.78 5.06
C ALA A 815 -36.79 64.75 4.62
N SER A 816 -37.14 65.33 3.47
CA SER A 816 -38.50 65.34 2.93
C SER A 816 -38.83 64.13 2.04
N LYS A 817 -37.94 63.14 1.91
CA LYS A 817 -38.19 61.93 1.10
C LYS A 817 -39.21 61.00 1.78
N LYS A 818 -39.67 59.96 1.07
CA LYS A 818 -40.73 59.04 1.55
C LYS A 818 -40.22 57.76 2.24
N ASN A 819 -38.98 57.34 1.97
CA ASN A 819 -38.44 56.08 2.52
C ASN A 819 -38.14 56.24 4.02
N LYS A 820 -38.95 55.61 4.89
CA LYS A 820 -38.84 55.74 6.35
C LYS A 820 -37.44 55.44 6.90
N PRO A 821 -36.82 54.26 6.65
CA PRO A 821 -35.45 53.96 7.11
C PRO A 821 -34.41 55.02 6.77
N TYR A 822 -34.47 55.54 5.53
CA TYR A 822 -33.55 56.59 5.08
C TYR A 822 -33.83 57.94 5.74
N VAL A 823 -35.11 58.33 5.80
CA VAL A 823 -35.55 59.60 6.37
C VAL A 823 -35.25 59.68 7.86
N THR A 824 -35.31 58.56 8.59
CA THR A 824 -34.85 58.44 9.99
C THR A 824 -33.45 59.05 10.18
N GLN A 825 -32.49 58.72 9.31
CA GLN A 825 -31.14 59.28 9.39
C GLN A 825 -31.08 60.71 8.83
N ALA A 826 -31.84 61.00 7.77
CA ALA A 826 -31.83 62.32 7.13
C ALA A 826 -32.38 63.43 8.06
N ILE A 827 -33.49 63.18 8.76
CA ILE A 827 -34.12 64.16 9.66
C ILE A 827 -33.23 64.46 10.87
N GLN A 828 -32.55 63.44 11.42
CA GLN A 828 -31.58 63.62 12.50
C GLN A 828 -30.37 64.42 12.02
N THR A 829 -29.86 64.12 10.82
CA THR A 829 -28.73 64.85 10.23
C THR A 829 -29.08 66.32 9.98
N ALA A 830 -30.29 66.60 9.48
CA ALA A 830 -30.79 67.96 9.26
C ALA A 830 -30.98 68.72 10.58
N ALA A 831 -31.51 68.08 11.62
CA ALA A 831 -31.66 68.69 12.95
C ALA A 831 -30.31 69.03 13.59
N VAL A 832 -29.34 68.12 13.50
CA VAL A 832 -27.95 68.37 13.92
C VAL A 832 -27.33 69.52 13.14
N GLY A 833 -27.52 69.58 11.83
CA GLY A 833 -27.02 70.68 11.01
C GLY A 833 -27.60 72.04 11.41
N ALA A 834 -28.92 72.11 11.64
CA ALA A 834 -29.58 73.32 12.12
C ALA A 834 -29.04 73.75 13.49
N ALA A 835 -28.89 72.80 14.43
CA ALA A 835 -28.27 73.01 15.74
C ALA A 835 -26.81 73.47 15.65
N ALA A 836 -26.03 72.81 14.80
CA ALA A 836 -24.63 73.12 14.57
C ALA A 836 -24.44 74.51 13.98
N LEU A 837 -25.34 75.02 13.13
CA LEU A 837 -25.23 76.37 12.54
C LEU A 837 -26.02 77.47 13.27
N ARG A 838 -26.89 77.13 14.24
CA ARG A 838 -27.86 78.06 14.87
C ARG A 838 -28.75 78.79 13.87
N ASP A 839 -29.10 78.12 12.77
CA ASP A 839 -30.05 78.63 11.78
C ASP A 839 -31.49 78.35 12.23
N LYS A 840 -32.22 79.41 12.60
CA LYS A 840 -33.59 79.33 13.11
C LYS A 840 -34.61 78.95 12.03
N GLU A 841 -34.45 79.47 10.81
CA GLU A 841 -35.37 79.16 9.71
C GLU A 841 -35.22 77.69 9.27
N TRP A 842 -33.98 77.20 9.25
CA TRP A 842 -33.73 75.79 9.02
C TRP A 842 -34.36 74.93 10.12
N ALA A 843 -34.17 75.32 11.38
CA ALA A 843 -34.74 74.62 12.53
C ALA A 843 -36.28 74.53 12.46
N GLU A 844 -36.97 75.62 12.11
CA GLU A 844 -38.42 75.64 11.95
C GLU A 844 -38.91 74.71 10.83
N THR A 845 -38.19 74.68 9.71
CA THR A 845 -38.54 73.78 8.58
C THR A 845 -38.40 72.30 8.97
N VAL A 846 -37.32 71.94 9.67
CA VAL A 846 -37.10 70.58 10.16
C VAL A 846 -38.11 70.23 11.26
N HIS A 847 -38.46 71.18 12.14
CA HIS A 847 -39.50 71.02 13.16
C HIS A 847 -40.84 70.64 12.53
N ASN A 848 -41.31 71.42 11.56
CA ASN A 848 -42.57 71.17 10.87
C ASN A 848 -42.57 69.80 10.17
N THR A 849 -41.44 69.43 9.56
CA THR A 849 -41.29 68.11 8.91
C THR A 849 -41.36 66.97 9.93
N ALA A 850 -40.68 67.09 11.07
CA ALA A 850 -40.69 66.08 12.13
C ALA A 850 -42.06 65.93 12.79
N VAL A 851 -42.76 67.05 13.09
CA VAL A 851 -44.13 67.02 13.64
C VAL A 851 -45.09 66.36 12.65
N ASN A 852 -45.02 66.70 11.37
CA ASN A 852 -45.86 66.07 10.34
C ASN A 852 -45.60 64.55 10.23
N ASN A 853 -44.35 64.11 10.36
CA ASN A 853 -44.00 62.70 10.36
C ASN A 853 -44.57 61.96 11.57
N VAL A 854 -44.50 62.56 12.77
CA VAL A 854 -45.07 62.00 14.01
C VAL A 854 -46.60 61.91 13.90
N ASP A 855 -47.25 62.99 13.45
CA ASP A 855 -48.70 63.05 13.28
C ASP A 855 -49.23 61.98 12.32
N ARG A 856 -48.51 61.71 11.22
CA ARG A 856 -48.87 60.65 10.27
C ARG A 856 -48.88 59.26 10.89
N ILE A 857 -47.88 58.95 11.73
CA ILE A 857 -47.83 57.66 12.44
C ILE A 857 -48.96 57.56 13.47
N VAL A 858 -49.19 58.63 14.24
CA VAL A 858 -50.24 58.68 15.28
C VAL A 858 -51.64 58.55 14.67
N LYS A 859 -51.86 59.11 13.48
CA LYS A 859 -53.12 59.01 12.74
C LYS A 859 -53.29 57.68 11.99
N GLY A 860 -52.31 56.79 12.02
CA GLY A 860 -52.37 55.49 11.36
C GLY A 860 -52.33 55.54 9.83
N GLU A 861 -51.77 56.62 9.25
CA GLU A 861 -51.63 56.74 7.79
C GLU A 861 -50.49 55.82 7.31
N ALA A 862 -50.83 54.60 6.92
CA ALA A 862 -49.89 53.66 6.30
C ALA A 862 -49.68 53.99 4.82
N ALA A 863 -48.43 53.95 4.35
CA ALA A 863 -48.14 54.01 2.92
C ALA A 863 -48.51 52.66 2.27
N SER A 864 -48.96 52.66 1.01
CA SER A 864 -49.36 51.43 0.30
C SER A 864 -48.27 50.34 0.23
N SER A 865 -46.99 50.74 0.26
CA SER A 865 -45.84 49.81 0.30
C SER A 865 -45.62 49.13 1.65
N GLU A 866 -46.30 49.61 2.70
CA GLU A 866 -46.19 49.06 4.04
C GLU A 866 -47.22 47.96 4.27
N GLU A 867 -48.23 47.80 3.41
CA GLU A 867 -49.30 46.81 3.57
C GLU A 867 -48.89 45.36 3.28
N GLU A 868 -47.69 45.13 2.74
CA GLU A 868 -47.15 43.80 2.39
C GLU A 868 -46.10 43.23 3.37
N MET A 869 -45.55 44.04 4.30
CA MET A 869 -44.48 43.61 5.24
C MET A 869 -44.99 42.79 6.44
N GLU A 870 -44.16 42.03 7.15
CA GLU A 870 -44.59 41.39 8.40
C GLU A 870 -44.93 42.42 9.49
N ALA A 871 -45.95 42.14 10.32
CA ALA A 871 -46.44 43.09 11.33
C ALA A 871 -45.34 43.56 12.32
N LEU A 872 -44.46 42.65 12.72
CA LEU A 872 -43.35 42.93 13.62
C LEU A 872 -42.26 43.82 12.98
N GLU A 873 -41.99 43.61 11.69
CA GLU A 873 -41.03 44.42 10.93
C GLU A 873 -41.54 45.85 10.74
N ARG A 874 -42.82 46.01 10.39
CA ARG A 874 -43.48 47.32 10.30
C ARG A 874 -43.42 48.08 11.62
N GLN A 875 -43.72 47.40 12.72
CA GLN A 875 -43.68 47.99 14.05
C GLN A 875 -42.26 48.50 14.37
N THR A 876 -41.24 47.66 14.14
CA THR A 876 -39.84 48.04 14.38
C THR A 876 -39.40 49.25 13.55
N ILE A 877 -39.82 49.33 12.28
CA ILE A 877 -39.51 50.48 11.41
C ILE A 877 -40.21 51.75 11.90
N ASN A 878 -41.48 51.65 12.28
CA ASN A 878 -42.25 52.78 12.79
C ASN A 878 -41.71 53.29 14.13
N ASP A 879 -41.31 52.40 15.03
CA ASP A 879 -40.71 52.77 16.32
C ASP A 879 -39.41 53.56 16.13
N LYS A 880 -38.50 53.05 15.28
CA LYS A 880 -37.25 53.77 14.95
C LYS A 880 -37.48 55.10 14.26
N PHE A 881 -38.46 55.15 13.36
CA PHE A 881 -38.82 56.38 12.65
C PHE A 881 -39.41 57.41 13.62
N LEU A 882 -40.28 57.00 14.54
CA LEU A 882 -40.83 57.85 15.59
C LEU A 882 -39.73 58.38 16.52
N GLU A 883 -38.89 57.47 17.04
CA GLU A 883 -37.75 57.80 17.91
C GLU A 883 -36.84 58.87 17.26
N ALA A 884 -36.49 58.69 15.99
CA ALA A 884 -35.62 59.63 15.29
C ALA A 884 -36.24 61.02 15.09
N ASN A 885 -37.54 61.10 14.80
CA ASN A 885 -38.24 62.38 14.67
C ASN A 885 -38.37 63.08 16.04
N LEU A 886 -38.62 62.33 17.13
CA LEU A 886 -38.64 62.88 18.48
C LEU A 886 -37.26 63.38 18.92
N LEU A 887 -36.19 62.62 18.67
CA LEU A 887 -34.82 63.05 18.92
C LEU A 887 -34.45 64.31 18.11
N ALA A 888 -34.87 64.39 16.85
CA ALA A 888 -34.68 65.58 16.03
C ALA A 888 -35.33 66.82 16.67
N LEU A 889 -36.57 66.71 17.17
CA LEU A 889 -37.25 67.82 17.87
C LEU A 889 -36.49 68.28 19.11
N VAL A 890 -35.91 67.35 19.88
CA VAL A 890 -35.10 67.68 21.07
C VAL A 890 -33.80 68.38 20.66
N LEU A 891 -33.11 67.89 19.64
CA LEU A 891 -31.86 68.50 19.14
C LEU A 891 -32.09 69.93 18.65
N LEU A 892 -33.23 70.19 18.00
CA LEU A 892 -33.58 71.54 17.53
C LEU A 892 -33.72 72.55 18.67
N LEU A 893 -34.08 72.14 19.90
CA LEU A 893 -34.13 73.07 21.04
C LEU A 893 -32.77 73.73 21.33
N GLN A 894 -31.67 73.07 20.97
CA GLN A 894 -30.32 73.61 21.14
C GLN A 894 -30.05 74.85 20.27
N THR A 895 -30.76 75.01 19.15
CA THR A 895 -30.66 76.22 18.30
C THR A 895 -31.15 77.49 19.00
N TYR A 896 -32.06 77.33 19.97
CA TYR A 896 -32.72 78.43 20.69
C TYR A 896 -32.11 78.72 22.07
N GLN A 897 -31.00 78.08 22.44
CA GLN A 897 -30.31 78.36 23.71
C GLN A 897 -29.81 79.81 23.75
N GLY A 898 -30.48 80.59 24.60
CA GLY A 898 -30.45 82.05 24.69
C GLY A 898 -31.82 82.64 25.05
N MET A 899 -32.91 81.88 24.85
CA MET A 899 -34.30 82.29 25.13
C MET A 899 -35.10 81.21 25.87
N TYR A 900 -34.53 80.57 26.90
CA TYR A 900 -35.26 79.58 27.73
C TYR A 900 -36.52 80.13 28.42
N PHE A 901 -36.75 81.44 28.37
CA PHE A 901 -37.92 82.07 29.00
C PHE A 901 -39.12 82.33 28.08
N ILE A 902 -39.01 82.17 26.76
CA ILE A 902 -40.10 82.59 25.83
C ILE A 902 -40.80 81.40 25.15
N TYR A 903 -40.12 80.26 24.99
CA TYR A 903 -40.69 79.11 24.26
C TYR A 903 -41.82 78.36 24.99
N ILE A 904 -41.89 78.49 26.33
CA ILE A 904 -43.00 77.90 27.12
C ILE A 904 -44.33 78.63 26.86
N TYR A 905 -44.30 79.86 26.32
CA TYR A 905 -45.50 80.68 26.16
C TYR A 905 -46.15 80.61 24.77
N TYR A 906 -45.42 80.22 23.72
CA TYR A 906 -45.94 80.30 22.34
C TYR A 906 -46.51 78.98 21.77
N PHE A 907 -46.23 77.82 22.37
CA PHE A 907 -46.74 76.53 21.90
C PHE A 907 -47.49 75.78 23.03
N GLY A 908 -48.80 76.00 23.13
CA GLY A 908 -49.68 75.46 24.18
C GLY A 908 -49.88 73.94 24.23
N ASN A 909 -49.18 73.14 23.42
CA ASN A 909 -49.36 71.68 23.35
C ASN A 909 -48.23 70.85 23.99
N VAL A 910 -47.20 71.48 24.58
CA VAL A 910 -46.04 70.76 25.15
C VAL A 910 -46.36 70.04 26.48
N ARG A 911 -47.50 70.34 27.12
CA ARG A 911 -47.91 69.67 28.37
C ARG A 911 -48.20 68.16 28.19
N ARG A 912 -48.54 67.71 26.98
CA ARG A 912 -48.64 66.28 26.64
C ARG A 912 -47.29 65.63 26.33
N PHE A 913 -46.30 66.42 25.90
CA PHE A 913 -45.01 65.91 25.44
C PHE A 913 -44.06 65.56 26.61
N LEU A 914 -44.08 66.37 27.67
CA LEU A 914 -43.29 66.09 28.89
C LEU A 914 -43.81 64.90 29.70
N LEU A 915 -45.10 64.58 29.59
CA LEU A 915 -45.71 63.42 30.26
C LEU A 915 -45.36 62.08 29.59
N ILE A 916 -44.96 62.11 28.31
CA ILE A 916 -44.53 60.90 27.58
C ILE A 916 -43.05 60.59 27.87
N ILE A 917 -42.22 61.61 28.08
CA ILE A 917 -40.79 61.43 28.46
C ILE A 917 -40.63 60.95 29.91
N SER A 918 -41.63 61.14 30.78
CA SER A 918 -41.57 60.59 32.15
C SER A 918 -42.07 59.15 32.29
N CYS A 919 -42.61 58.55 31.22
CA CYS A 919 -43.18 57.19 31.22
C CYS A 919 -42.45 56.20 30.29
N LEU A 920 -41.42 56.65 29.57
CA LEU A 920 -40.43 55.83 28.85
C LEU A 920 -39.09 55.95 29.58
#